data_AF-A0A9D5L4E5-F1
#
_entry.id   AF-A0A9D5L4E5-F1
#
_cell.length_a   1.000
_cell.length_b   1.000
_cell.length_c   1.000
_cell.angle_alpha   90.00
_cell.angle_beta   90.00
_cell.angle_gamma   90.00
#
_symmetry.space_group_name_H-M   'P 1'
#
loop_
_entity.id
_entity.type
_entity.pdbx_description
1 polymer ?
#
loop_
_entity_poly.entity_id
_entity_poly.type
_entity_poly.pdbx_seq_one_letter_code
_entity_poly.pdbx_strand_id
1 'polypeptide(L)'
;MKQRDLLLGLCMMTGGAAFAASPYTGTSPEEAFANGGKYYLYQVETGKWLQTNRHDNGDPSWTTHAELGGIGFDIELRRPENFEKGYQIFCSFTNNGELNGSDEDRFFLDQGDRKLTEWIFEPSGEGYKIKVEAYQPENPDRENRDGIKEDTYIGSDESNTFGGLSDDPTQFTWQLVSREERIAKMKEEAAKNGSADATFLLPWNERGRNDLRDREWSFIDINSYGGGQDNTGGNQYYPVTERWHRIDHKASITLTDIPNGTYSFTVQGFYRDEDIDWDNTRLRAGSGNSIKAASYFAGSESGVIKSIFDDAKTEAQEGFPHAVDLIDEDYIVTSTVYVPNSMNDAGVAFSQAADVDVADMNTPYMNAWISAGVPDGSLTVGVEKHDTEREHDWFIYKRMYLRYDGEQVKGEDISGLQAQLQALIDEAANLYQSDYLVNAVNEAKDILATAQSSSTLIPAIDALQQAINRMNESQAVIDNYFATTAFYKDAEAQAKFDAAQNRGDYENALTTLRYARRRAAAEKIKDIYEGVSADDLKKGGDFYLYNVGQQQFLSGGSDWGAHAALAVPGIVVTLEPEEGVEDGMSFYINTHLRNGGDDASPNQYLNYRGYGDCAIGDDFYFQPVEGKPGVYNILQNDYRDVHMAWNPWASVDAGQGDETTVGTENRDLDPNDLNAQWKVISAAERLAALDKASVDNPVDASFLIDNPGFNQRMSDEGWITSHNAPDGDDRLGYGIWERGGNHNDFAWEYWNAHDFELNQTIYDVPEGVYIAEVQALYRNGHHDMQATKRNDTDNNNLVTFYAGMDETPIANILDYMNLCPGEGEMADDVTTELQGDQEVEVAREHVGEVPRYVPQVLAWFHAGFYKNQIVFQHDGGPLFLGLYKDEQANNEDWVVVDNFRLKYYGKNTTVDEVLSGVEDITIDEADANKDNRIFNLNGIEVKNPTVPGIYIQNGKKFIVK
;
A
#
# COMPACT_ATOMS: atom_id res chain seq x y z
N MET A 1 -5.80 -4.99 -76.06
CA MET A 1 -6.93 -5.89 -75.74
C MET A 1 -6.61 -7.30 -76.24
N LYS A 2 -6.70 -8.29 -75.32
CA LYS A 2 -6.86 -9.75 -75.50
C LYS A 2 -5.66 -10.62 -75.93
N GLN A 3 -4.99 -11.21 -74.93
CA GLN A 3 -4.62 -12.65 -74.85
C GLN A 3 -3.91 -12.97 -73.51
N ARG A 4 -4.55 -12.67 -72.38
CA ARG A 4 -3.94 -12.85 -71.05
C ARG A 4 -5.00 -13.16 -70.00
N ASP A 5 -5.81 -14.21 -70.22
CA ASP A 5 -6.95 -14.59 -69.34
C ASP A 5 -7.29 -16.10 -69.38
N LEU A 6 -6.35 -17.00 -69.69
CA LEU A 6 -6.69 -18.44 -69.83
C LEU A 6 -5.66 -19.42 -69.24
N LEU A 7 -4.88 -18.98 -68.25
CA LEU A 7 -3.95 -19.85 -67.50
C LEU A 7 -4.15 -19.81 -65.97
N LEU A 8 -5.23 -19.18 -65.50
CA LEU A 8 -5.57 -19.06 -64.07
C LEU A 8 -6.71 -20.01 -63.62
N GLY A 9 -7.12 -20.97 -64.45
CA GLY A 9 -8.33 -21.77 -64.24
C GLY A 9 -8.18 -23.29 -64.20
N LEU A 10 -6.97 -23.84 -64.04
CA LEU A 10 -6.77 -25.30 -64.20
C LEU A 10 -5.74 -25.97 -63.27
N CYS A 11 -5.54 -25.42 -62.07
CA CYS A 11 -4.86 -26.13 -60.97
C CYS A 11 -5.71 -26.22 -59.68
N MET A 12 -7.03 -26.05 -59.78
CA MET A 12 -7.95 -26.57 -58.75
C MET A 12 -8.42 -27.95 -59.18
N MET A 13 -8.37 -28.91 -58.25
CA MET A 13 -8.74 -30.34 -58.38
C MET A 13 -7.58 -31.31 -58.67
N THR A 14 -6.58 -31.32 -57.79
CA THR A 14 -5.99 -32.56 -57.23
C THR A 14 -5.63 -32.30 -55.77
N GLY A 15 -6.63 -32.35 -54.89
CA GLY A 15 -6.42 -32.41 -53.44
C GLY A 15 -5.94 -33.81 -53.06
N GLY A 16 -4.62 -34.02 -53.13
CA GLY A 16 -3.93 -35.09 -52.43
C GLY A 16 -2.84 -34.39 -51.61
N ALA A 17 -2.92 -34.49 -50.28
CA ALA A 17 -1.90 -33.99 -49.38
C ALA A 17 -0.55 -34.62 -49.75
N ALA A 18 0.32 -33.84 -50.40
CA ALA A 18 1.73 -34.13 -50.41
C ALA A 18 2.25 -33.68 -49.04
N PHE A 19 2.62 -34.64 -48.18
CA PHE A 19 3.31 -34.35 -46.93
C PHE A 19 4.56 -33.49 -47.24
N ALA A 20 4.56 -32.23 -46.80
CA ALA A 20 5.76 -31.40 -46.86
C ALA A 20 6.76 -31.94 -45.84
N ALA A 21 8.03 -32.09 -46.23
CA ALA A 21 9.10 -32.38 -45.27
C ALA A 21 9.21 -31.21 -44.28
N SER A 22 9.56 -31.50 -43.02
CA SER A 22 9.70 -30.43 -42.04
C SER A 22 10.79 -29.44 -42.49
N PRO A 23 10.58 -28.12 -42.36
CA PRO A 23 11.66 -27.17 -42.57
C PRO A 23 12.71 -27.25 -41.46
N TYR A 24 12.40 -27.88 -40.32
CA TYR A 24 13.25 -27.97 -39.14
C TYR A 24 13.92 -29.34 -39.01
N THR A 25 15.15 -29.32 -38.50
CA THR A 25 15.90 -30.50 -38.07
C THR A 25 15.39 -30.99 -36.72
N GLY A 26 15.07 -30.05 -35.81
CA GLY A 26 14.67 -30.35 -34.44
C GLY A 26 15.84 -30.74 -33.54
N THR A 27 15.62 -30.61 -32.24
CA THR A 27 16.55 -30.95 -31.15
C THR A 27 16.02 -32.18 -30.42
N SER A 28 16.91 -33.08 -30.00
CA SER A 28 16.46 -34.24 -29.19
C SER A 28 16.03 -33.80 -27.78
N PRO A 29 15.04 -34.46 -27.13
CA PRO A 29 14.61 -34.10 -25.77
C PRO A 29 15.72 -34.12 -24.73
N GLU A 30 16.65 -35.08 -24.83
CA GLU A 30 17.80 -35.18 -23.91
C GLU A 30 18.76 -34.01 -24.09
N GLU A 31 19.01 -33.59 -25.33
CA GLU A 31 19.83 -32.41 -25.62
C GLU A 31 19.12 -31.13 -25.20
N ALA A 32 17.82 -31.01 -25.45
CA ALA A 32 17.02 -29.86 -25.04
C ALA A 32 17.01 -29.69 -23.51
N PHE A 33 16.84 -30.78 -22.77
CA PHE A 33 16.95 -30.79 -21.31
C PHE A 33 18.37 -30.50 -20.83
N ALA A 34 19.40 -31.13 -21.41
CA ALA A 34 20.79 -30.98 -20.97
C ALA A 34 21.35 -29.58 -21.22
N ASN A 35 20.98 -28.95 -22.32
CA ASN A 35 21.38 -27.57 -22.63
C ASN A 35 20.62 -26.56 -21.75
N GLY A 36 19.41 -26.91 -21.32
CA GLY A 36 18.47 -25.96 -20.73
C GLY A 36 18.00 -24.91 -21.77
N GLY A 37 16.98 -24.13 -21.42
CA GLY A 37 16.50 -23.02 -22.24
C GLY A 37 15.14 -23.26 -22.91
N LYS A 38 14.76 -22.27 -23.73
CA LYS A 38 13.43 -22.13 -24.35
C LYS A 38 13.37 -22.81 -25.73
N TYR A 39 12.39 -23.68 -25.91
CA TYR A 39 12.13 -24.43 -27.15
C TYR A 39 10.70 -24.22 -27.63
N TYR A 40 10.40 -24.60 -28.87
CA TYR A 40 9.05 -24.52 -29.43
C TYR A 40 8.62 -25.89 -29.94
N LEU A 41 7.37 -26.27 -29.70
CA LEU A 41 6.80 -27.51 -30.22
C LEU A 41 6.14 -27.26 -31.58
N TYR A 42 6.72 -27.82 -32.63
CA TYR A 42 6.23 -27.74 -34.02
C TYR A 42 5.60 -29.05 -34.43
N GLN A 43 4.37 -29.03 -34.95
CA GLN A 43 3.71 -30.21 -35.50
C GLN A 43 3.96 -30.30 -37.00
N VAL A 44 4.65 -31.36 -37.42
CA VAL A 44 5.19 -31.50 -38.78
C VAL A 44 4.09 -31.57 -39.82
N GLU A 45 3.00 -32.29 -39.54
CA GLU A 45 1.93 -32.53 -40.51
C GLU A 45 1.08 -31.29 -40.81
N THR A 46 0.86 -30.44 -39.81
CA THR A 46 0.04 -29.22 -39.95
C THR A 46 0.87 -27.99 -40.28
N GLY A 47 2.18 -28.01 -39.98
CA GLY A 47 3.04 -26.84 -40.08
C GLY A 47 2.76 -25.76 -39.04
N LYS A 48 2.06 -26.12 -37.96
CA LYS A 48 1.65 -25.23 -36.87
C LYS A 48 2.43 -25.52 -35.58
N TRP A 49 2.31 -24.62 -34.62
CA TRP A 49 3.03 -24.65 -33.35
C TRP A 49 2.06 -24.83 -32.18
N LEU A 50 2.53 -25.44 -31.09
CA LEU A 50 1.84 -25.39 -29.81
C LEU A 50 1.68 -23.93 -29.37
N GLN A 51 0.45 -23.52 -29.11
CA GLN A 51 0.05 -22.16 -28.80
C GLN A 51 -1.12 -22.13 -27.79
N THR A 52 -1.54 -20.95 -27.33
CA THR A 52 -2.74 -20.77 -26.50
C THR A 52 -4.02 -20.80 -27.34
N ASN A 53 -5.12 -21.20 -26.72
CA ASN A 53 -6.44 -21.19 -27.33
C ASN A 53 -6.90 -19.78 -27.75
N ARG A 54 -7.58 -19.73 -28.89
CA ARG A 54 -8.10 -18.52 -29.55
C ARG A 54 -9.55 -18.70 -30.04
N HIS A 55 -10.13 -19.87 -29.81
CA HIS A 55 -11.41 -20.29 -30.38
C HIS A 55 -12.47 -20.47 -29.30
N ASP A 56 -13.71 -20.22 -29.69
CA ASP A 56 -14.87 -20.60 -28.89
C ASP A 56 -15.17 -22.10 -29.10
N ASN A 57 -14.47 -22.94 -28.34
CA ASN A 57 -14.60 -24.39 -28.43
C ASN A 57 -15.72 -24.96 -27.53
N GLY A 58 -16.61 -24.11 -27.00
CA GLY A 58 -17.61 -24.48 -25.98
C GLY A 58 -17.10 -24.30 -24.55
N ASP A 59 -17.90 -24.67 -23.55
CA ASP A 59 -17.53 -24.52 -22.14
C ASP A 59 -16.58 -25.65 -21.70
N PRO A 60 -15.36 -25.36 -21.22
CA PRO A 60 -14.80 -24.03 -20.96
C PRO A 60 -13.81 -23.54 -22.04
N SER A 61 -14.09 -22.37 -22.64
CA SER A 61 -13.29 -21.75 -23.70
C SER A 61 -12.28 -20.76 -23.12
N TRP A 62 -11.28 -21.25 -22.38
CA TRP A 62 -10.24 -20.38 -21.80
C TRP A 62 -9.02 -20.26 -22.69
N THR A 63 -8.37 -19.08 -22.68
CA THR A 63 -7.05 -18.88 -23.32
C THR A 63 -5.96 -19.80 -22.79
N THR A 64 -6.11 -20.31 -21.56
CA THR A 64 -5.11 -21.16 -20.88
C THR A 64 -5.19 -22.62 -21.30
N HIS A 65 -6.05 -22.97 -22.25
CA HIS A 65 -6.00 -24.27 -22.92
C HIS A 65 -4.99 -24.22 -24.09
N ALA A 66 -4.23 -25.30 -24.31
CA ALA A 66 -3.28 -25.37 -25.41
C ALA A 66 -3.96 -25.72 -26.74
N GLU A 67 -3.56 -25.04 -27.82
CA GLU A 67 -4.06 -25.19 -29.19
C GLU A 67 -2.93 -25.06 -30.25
N LEU A 68 -3.26 -25.15 -31.54
CA LEU A 68 -2.30 -25.13 -32.66
C LEU A 68 -2.43 -23.78 -33.37
N GLY A 69 -1.32 -23.08 -33.56
CA GLY A 69 -1.32 -21.76 -34.19
C GLY A 69 -0.09 -21.47 -35.03
N GLY A 70 -0.07 -20.31 -35.69
CA GLY A 70 1.02 -19.90 -36.59
C GLY A 70 2.27 -19.38 -35.87
N ILE A 71 2.15 -18.92 -34.62
CA ILE A 71 3.25 -18.26 -33.89
C ILE A 71 3.82 -19.16 -32.79
N GLY A 72 2.97 -19.88 -32.07
CA GLY A 72 3.40 -20.70 -30.93
C GLY A 72 3.98 -19.93 -29.75
N PHE A 73 4.17 -20.63 -28.63
CA PHE A 73 4.89 -20.11 -27.46
C PHE A 73 6.08 -20.99 -27.11
N ASP A 74 7.02 -20.44 -26.33
CA ASP A 74 8.16 -21.17 -25.82
C ASP A 74 7.80 -22.09 -24.64
N ILE A 75 8.48 -23.23 -24.56
CA ILE A 75 8.42 -24.22 -23.49
C ILE A 75 9.82 -24.53 -22.95
N GLU A 76 9.86 -25.08 -21.74
CA GLU A 76 11.06 -25.68 -21.14
C GLU A 76 10.80 -27.15 -20.82
N LEU A 77 11.78 -28.01 -21.05
CA LEU A 77 11.74 -29.38 -20.55
C LEU A 77 12.37 -29.43 -19.16
N ARG A 78 11.63 -29.96 -18.19
CA ARG A 78 12.10 -30.19 -16.82
C ARG A 78 11.97 -31.67 -16.47
N ARG A 79 12.77 -32.14 -15.51
CA ARG A 79 12.73 -33.54 -15.05
C ARG A 79 12.67 -33.59 -13.52
N PRO A 80 11.46 -33.51 -12.92
CA PRO A 80 11.25 -33.73 -11.49
C PRO A 80 11.85 -35.06 -11.00
N GLU A 81 12.24 -35.15 -9.72
CA GLU A 81 12.91 -36.34 -9.17
C GLU A 81 12.09 -37.62 -9.27
N ASN A 82 10.76 -37.50 -9.31
CA ASN A 82 9.82 -38.61 -9.39
C ASN A 82 9.50 -39.05 -10.83
N PHE A 83 10.14 -38.47 -11.86
CA PHE A 83 9.94 -38.84 -13.27
C PHE A 83 10.97 -39.91 -13.67
N GLU A 84 10.50 -41.05 -14.19
CA GLU A 84 11.31 -42.22 -14.54
C GLU A 84 11.61 -42.34 -16.04
N LYS A 85 10.74 -41.81 -16.90
CA LYS A 85 10.69 -42.07 -18.35
C LYS A 85 10.64 -40.81 -19.21
N GLY A 86 10.11 -39.71 -18.69
CA GLY A 86 9.72 -38.55 -19.47
C GLY A 86 10.20 -37.21 -18.91
N TYR A 87 9.49 -36.16 -19.31
CA TYR A 87 9.75 -34.78 -18.94
C TYR A 87 8.46 -34.07 -18.60
N GLN A 88 8.56 -33.08 -17.71
CA GLN A 88 7.56 -32.04 -17.60
C GLN A 88 7.76 -31.09 -18.79
N ILE A 89 6.66 -30.75 -19.47
CA ILE A 89 6.64 -29.69 -20.48
C ILE A 89 6.12 -28.43 -19.77
N PHE A 90 7.03 -27.56 -19.35
CA PHE A 90 6.69 -26.30 -18.70
C PHE A 90 6.43 -25.22 -19.75
N CYS A 91 5.25 -24.61 -19.72
CA CYS A 91 4.74 -23.67 -20.71
C CYS A 91 4.73 -22.21 -20.23
N SER A 92 5.32 -21.92 -19.07
CA SER A 92 5.40 -20.56 -18.50
C SER A 92 4.04 -19.92 -18.17
N PHE A 93 3.14 -20.69 -17.54
CA PHE A 93 1.88 -20.20 -16.98
C PHE A 93 1.89 -20.28 -15.45
N THR A 94 0.97 -19.56 -14.78
CA THR A 94 0.77 -19.69 -13.33
C THR A 94 0.31 -21.10 -12.97
N ASN A 95 0.19 -21.44 -11.68
CA ASN A 95 -0.47 -22.69 -11.24
C ASN A 95 0.13 -23.96 -11.87
N ASN A 96 1.35 -24.32 -11.44
CA ASN A 96 2.21 -25.40 -11.96
C ASN A 96 2.74 -25.21 -13.39
N GLY A 97 2.04 -24.43 -14.23
CA GLY A 97 2.55 -23.87 -15.48
C GLY A 97 2.93 -24.89 -16.55
N GLU A 98 2.45 -26.12 -16.45
CA GLU A 98 2.78 -27.22 -17.36
C GLU A 98 1.64 -27.55 -18.32
N LEU A 99 1.97 -28.27 -19.40
CA LEU A 99 0.95 -28.91 -20.23
C LEU A 99 0.34 -30.11 -19.49
N ASN A 100 -0.91 -30.00 -19.06
CA ASN A 100 -1.58 -31.04 -18.29
C ASN A 100 -2.03 -32.23 -19.16
N GLY A 101 -1.85 -33.46 -18.66
CA GLY A 101 -2.30 -34.70 -19.30
C GLY A 101 -3.56 -35.33 -18.68
N SER A 102 -4.06 -34.83 -17.54
CA SER A 102 -5.22 -35.42 -16.85
C SER A 102 -6.49 -35.40 -17.70
N ASP A 103 -7.39 -36.36 -17.51
CA ASP A 103 -8.60 -36.48 -18.34
C ASP A 103 -9.57 -35.30 -18.20
N GLU A 104 -9.65 -34.69 -17.01
CA GLU A 104 -10.67 -33.67 -16.72
C GLU A 104 -10.25 -32.23 -17.06
N ASP A 105 -8.95 -31.93 -17.11
CA ASP A 105 -8.42 -30.61 -17.48
C ASP A 105 -7.25 -30.79 -18.47
N ARG A 106 -7.41 -31.70 -19.42
CA ARG A 106 -6.42 -32.05 -20.44
C ARG A 106 -5.98 -30.80 -21.18
N PHE A 107 -4.68 -30.65 -21.39
CA PHE A 107 -4.01 -29.54 -22.09
C PHE A 107 -4.24 -28.13 -21.54
N PHE A 108 -4.87 -27.98 -20.38
CA PHE A 108 -4.80 -26.73 -19.64
C PHE A 108 -3.37 -26.46 -19.15
N LEU A 109 -3.02 -25.18 -19.10
CA LEU A 109 -1.67 -24.68 -18.81
C LEU A 109 -1.52 -24.15 -17.38
N ASP A 110 -2.63 -23.99 -16.64
CA ASP A 110 -2.72 -23.22 -15.40
C ASP A 110 -3.40 -23.95 -14.23
N GLN A 111 -3.14 -25.24 -14.07
CA GLN A 111 -3.80 -26.10 -13.09
C GLN A 111 -2.91 -26.42 -11.88
N GLY A 112 -3.09 -25.67 -10.79
CA GLY A 112 -2.21 -25.71 -9.60
C GLY A 112 -2.47 -26.91 -8.69
N ASP A 113 -3.68 -27.44 -8.77
CA ASP A 113 -4.20 -28.51 -7.91
C ASP A 113 -4.03 -29.89 -8.57
N ARG A 114 -3.18 -29.97 -9.62
CA ARG A 114 -2.94 -31.17 -10.42
C ARG A 114 -1.52 -31.68 -10.20
N LYS A 115 -1.36 -33.01 -10.24
CA LYS A 115 -0.04 -33.63 -10.32
C LYS A 115 0.64 -33.28 -11.63
N LEU A 116 1.96 -33.15 -11.57
CA LEU A 116 2.78 -32.92 -12.75
C LEU A 116 2.69 -34.08 -13.72
N THR A 117 2.59 -33.77 -15.02
CA THR A 117 2.41 -34.72 -16.11
C THR A 117 3.75 -35.15 -16.67
N GLU A 118 4.03 -36.46 -16.63
CA GLU A 118 5.23 -37.04 -17.23
C GLU A 118 5.03 -37.36 -18.71
N TRP A 119 5.48 -36.46 -19.59
CA TRP A 119 5.42 -36.63 -21.04
C TRP A 119 6.62 -37.40 -21.59
N ILE A 120 6.34 -38.49 -22.30
CA ILE A 120 7.30 -39.42 -22.89
C ILE A 120 7.42 -39.14 -24.40
N PHE A 121 8.64 -38.91 -24.86
CA PHE A 121 8.96 -38.62 -26.25
C PHE A 121 9.40 -39.90 -26.98
N GLU A 122 8.55 -40.44 -27.84
CA GLU A 122 8.80 -41.64 -28.64
C GLU A 122 9.25 -41.26 -30.06
N PRO A 123 10.46 -41.66 -30.52
CA PRO A 123 10.92 -41.33 -31.86
C PRO A 123 9.94 -41.73 -32.97
N SER A 124 9.63 -40.82 -33.88
CA SER A 124 8.72 -41.05 -35.01
C SER A 124 9.11 -40.20 -36.22
N GLY A 125 9.53 -40.86 -37.31
CA GLY A 125 9.97 -40.15 -38.53
C GLY A 125 11.12 -39.16 -38.27
N GLU A 126 10.87 -37.88 -38.58
CA GLU A 126 11.80 -36.75 -38.36
C GLU A 126 11.61 -36.06 -37.00
N GLY A 127 10.78 -36.61 -36.11
CA GLY A 127 10.46 -36.04 -34.80
C GLY A 127 10.02 -37.09 -33.77
N TYR A 128 9.00 -36.77 -33.00
CA TYR A 128 8.53 -37.57 -31.86
C TYR A 128 7.00 -37.63 -31.79
N LYS A 129 6.47 -38.77 -31.37
CA LYS A 129 5.15 -38.83 -30.75
C LYS A 129 5.31 -38.58 -29.26
N ILE A 130 4.53 -37.67 -28.69
CA ILE A 130 4.63 -37.29 -27.29
C ILE A 130 3.40 -37.84 -26.57
N LYS A 131 3.60 -38.70 -25.57
CA LYS A 131 2.50 -39.36 -24.85
C LYS A 131 2.64 -39.26 -23.35
N VAL A 132 1.53 -39.45 -22.65
CA VAL A 132 1.49 -39.76 -21.22
C VAL A 132 0.89 -41.15 -21.05
N GLU A 133 1.44 -41.96 -20.14
CA GLU A 133 0.92 -43.30 -19.85
C GLU A 133 -0.32 -43.23 -18.95
N ALA A 134 -1.22 -44.20 -19.08
CA ALA A 134 -2.39 -44.31 -18.22
C ALA A 134 -2.02 -44.39 -16.72
N TYR A 135 -2.72 -43.61 -15.90
CA TYR A 135 -2.52 -43.52 -14.45
C TYR A 135 -3.86 -43.41 -13.73
N GLN A 136 -4.13 -44.32 -12.78
CA GLN A 136 -5.34 -44.27 -11.98
C GLN A 136 -5.00 -43.95 -10.51
N PRO A 137 -5.52 -42.83 -9.96
CA PRO A 137 -5.26 -42.48 -8.56
C PRO A 137 -5.99 -43.40 -7.57
N GLU A 138 -5.44 -43.54 -6.36
CA GLU A 138 -5.95 -44.45 -5.31
C GLU A 138 -7.31 -44.02 -4.73
N ASN A 139 -7.72 -42.75 -4.87
CA ASN A 139 -9.00 -42.23 -4.39
C ASN A 139 -9.57 -41.21 -5.40
N PRO A 140 -10.71 -41.45 -6.09
CA PRO A 140 -11.22 -40.58 -7.18
C PRO A 140 -12.18 -39.46 -6.73
N ASP A 141 -12.29 -39.15 -5.43
CA ASP A 141 -13.13 -38.05 -4.94
C ASP A 141 -12.59 -36.65 -5.38
N ARG A 142 -13.37 -35.58 -5.17
CA ARG A 142 -13.12 -34.18 -5.60
C ARG A 142 -11.71 -33.63 -5.33
N GLU A 143 -10.92 -34.25 -4.46
CA GLU A 143 -9.55 -33.88 -4.13
C GLU A 143 -8.46 -34.55 -5.03
N ASN A 144 -8.82 -35.40 -6.00
CA ASN A 144 -7.83 -36.18 -6.78
C ASN A 144 -8.29 -36.45 -8.23
N ARG A 145 -8.41 -35.38 -9.01
CA ARG A 145 -8.80 -35.39 -10.44
C ARG A 145 -7.62 -35.67 -11.40
N ASP A 146 -6.55 -36.33 -10.92
CA ASP A 146 -5.29 -36.57 -11.65
C ASP A 146 -5.34 -37.78 -12.61
N GLY A 147 -6.51 -38.44 -12.75
CA GLY A 147 -6.63 -39.68 -13.50
C GLY A 147 -6.43 -39.51 -15.01
N ILE A 148 -5.75 -40.49 -15.60
CA ILE A 148 -5.53 -40.68 -17.04
C ILE A 148 -5.97 -42.11 -17.37
N LYS A 149 -7.13 -42.27 -18.01
CA LYS A 149 -7.71 -43.61 -18.24
C LYS A 149 -6.93 -44.46 -19.24
N GLU A 150 -6.39 -43.84 -20.28
CA GLU A 150 -5.69 -44.50 -21.39
C GLU A 150 -4.45 -43.71 -21.81
N ASP A 151 -3.45 -44.40 -22.37
CA ASP A 151 -2.26 -43.73 -22.93
C ASP A 151 -2.69 -42.64 -23.91
N THR A 152 -2.35 -41.39 -23.61
CA THR A 152 -2.84 -40.22 -24.33
C THR A 152 -1.69 -39.51 -25.03
N TYR A 153 -1.89 -39.08 -26.27
CA TYR A 153 -0.86 -38.38 -27.05
C TYR A 153 -1.21 -36.90 -27.18
N ILE A 154 -0.20 -36.03 -27.22
CA ILE A 154 -0.38 -34.65 -27.67
C ILE A 154 -0.78 -34.72 -29.15
N GLY A 155 -2.06 -34.47 -29.45
CA GLY A 155 -2.61 -34.52 -30.80
C GLY A 155 -3.78 -35.49 -31.02
N SER A 156 -4.07 -36.42 -30.10
CA SER A 156 -5.15 -37.40 -30.31
C SER A 156 -6.53 -36.78 -30.07
N ASP A 157 -7.29 -36.55 -31.15
CA ASP A 157 -8.69 -36.11 -31.09
C ASP A 157 -9.60 -37.26 -30.68
N GLU A 158 -10.08 -37.24 -29.44
CA GLU A 158 -11.14 -38.12 -28.95
C GLU A 158 -12.41 -37.32 -28.62
N SER A 159 -12.93 -36.58 -29.59
CA SER A 159 -14.29 -36.03 -29.67
C SER A 159 -15.05 -35.73 -28.36
N ASN A 160 -15.18 -34.42 -28.11
CA ASN A 160 -16.35 -33.74 -27.54
C ASN A 160 -16.69 -33.99 -26.05
N THR A 161 -15.77 -33.59 -25.17
CA THR A 161 -16.15 -32.61 -24.10
C THR A 161 -14.99 -31.82 -23.49
N PHE A 162 -13.71 -32.18 -23.73
CA PHE A 162 -12.52 -31.36 -23.36
C PHE A 162 -11.33 -31.60 -24.31
N GLY A 163 -11.62 -31.80 -25.61
CA GLY A 163 -10.62 -32.08 -26.64
C GLY A 163 -10.17 -30.81 -27.36
N GLY A 164 -8.86 -30.58 -27.41
CA GLY A 164 -8.26 -29.62 -28.33
C GLY A 164 -6.80 -29.96 -28.58
N LEU A 165 -6.52 -30.51 -29.77
CA LEU A 165 -5.39 -30.20 -30.64
C LEU A 165 -5.29 -31.19 -31.80
N SER A 166 -5.85 -30.86 -32.96
CA SER A 166 -5.65 -31.59 -34.22
C SER A 166 -6.22 -30.72 -35.35
N ASP A 167 -5.51 -30.53 -36.48
CA ASP A 167 -6.17 -30.17 -37.75
C ASP A 167 -6.03 -31.32 -38.79
N ASP A 168 -6.19 -32.53 -38.25
CA ASP A 168 -6.17 -33.90 -38.79
C ASP A 168 -4.81 -34.58 -39.19
N PRO A 169 -3.82 -34.67 -38.27
CA PRO A 169 -2.63 -35.50 -38.43
C PRO A 169 -2.92 -37.00 -38.25
N THR A 170 -2.27 -37.86 -39.04
CA THR A 170 -2.34 -39.33 -38.88
C THR A 170 -1.18 -39.91 -38.04
N GLN A 171 -0.10 -39.15 -37.83
CA GLN A 171 1.07 -39.59 -37.07
C GLN A 171 1.38 -38.77 -35.81
N PHE A 172 0.90 -37.52 -35.69
CA PHE A 172 1.12 -36.63 -34.54
C PHE A 172 2.61 -36.40 -34.26
N THR A 173 3.37 -36.07 -35.31
CA THR A 173 4.82 -35.92 -35.22
C THR A 173 5.18 -34.50 -34.78
N TRP A 174 5.80 -34.40 -33.61
CA TRP A 174 6.28 -33.15 -33.03
C TRP A 174 7.80 -33.03 -33.12
N GLN A 175 8.29 -31.82 -33.36
CA GLN A 175 9.70 -31.46 -33.25
C GLN A 175 9.88 -30.39 -32.17
N LEU A 176 10.91 -30.56 -31.35
CA LEU A 176 11.42 -29.51 -30.47
C LEU A 176 12.36 -28.63 -31.27
N VAL A 177 11.93 -27.41 -31.59
CA VAL A 177 12.71 -26.45 -32.37
C VAL A 177 13.34 -25.45 -31.42
N SER A 178 14.66 -25.24 -31.53
CA SER A 178 15.34 -24.23 -30.70
C SER A 178 15.05 -22.81 -31.21
N ARG A 179 15.21 -21.82 -30.33
CA ARG A 179 15.12 -20.40 -30.70
C ARG A 179 16.07 -20.05 -31.84
N GLU A 180 17.30 -20.56 -31.81
CA GLU A 180 18.33 -20.30 -32.81
C GLU A 180 17.95 -20.85 -34.18
N GLU A 181 17.40 -22.07 -34.22
CA GLU A 181 16.94 -22.69 -35.46
C GLU A 181 15.78 -21.90 -36.07
N ARG A 182 14.85 -21.46 -35.23
CA ARG A 182 13.70 -20.66 -35.64
C ARG A 182 14.11 -19.29 -36.17
N ILE A 183 15.09 -18.63 -35.53
CA ILE A 183 15.70 -17.39 -36.02
C ILE A 183 16.39 -17.60 -37.38
N ALA A 184 17.12 -18.70 -37.56
CA ALA A 184 17.78 -18.99 -38.83
C ALA A 184 16.76 -19.16 -39.97
N LYS A 185 15.62 -19.80 -39.69
CA LYS A 185 14.51 -19.94 -40.66
C LYS A 185 13.81 -18.63 -40.97
N MET A 186 13.52 -17.83 -39.95
CA MET A 186 12.99 -16.47 -40.14
C MET A 186 13.89 -15.64 -41.08
N LYS A 187 15.22 -15.69 -40.91
CA LYS A 187 16.16 -15.00 -41.81
C LYS A 187 16.12 -15.54 -43.24
N GLU A 188 16.08 -16.86 -43.39
CA GLU A 188 15.99 -17.53 -44.70
C GLU A 188 14.71 -17.12 -45.44
N GLU A 189 13.58 -17.05 -44.74
CA GLU A 189 12.28 -16.65 -45.28
C GLU A 189 12.24 -15.17 -45.62
N ALA A 190 12.78 -14.30 -44.77
CA ALA A 190 12.85 -12.86 -45.05
C ALA A 190 13.68 -12.58 -46.31
N ALA A 191 14.79 -13.29 -46.50
CA ALA A 191 15.60 -13.17 -47.70
C ALA A 191 14.86 -13.60 -48.99
N LYS A 192 13.89 -14.52 -48.89
CA LYS A 192 13.08 -15.01 -50.03
C LYS A 192 11.87 -14.13 -50.31
N ASN A 193 11.17 -13.71 -49.26
CA ASN A 193 9.85 -13.08 -49.34
C ASN A 193 9.89 -11.55 -49.15
N GLY A 194 11.04 -11.00 -48.76
CA GLY A 194 11.23 -9.60 -48.40
C GLY A 194 10.96 -9.31 -46.92
N SER A 195 10.30 -10.23 -46.20
CA SER A 195 10.08 -10.17 -44.75
C SER A 195 9.64 -11.55 -44.22
N ALA A 196 9.78 -11.80 -42.92
CA ALA A 196 9.28 -13.00 -42.26
C ALA A 196 8.67 -12.68 -40.88
N ASP A 197 7.74 -13.51 -40.42
CA ASP A 197 7.16 -13.39 -39.07
C ASP A 197 8.22 -13.58 -38.00
N ALA A 198 8.30 -12.62 -37.08
CA ALA A 198 9.21 -12.58 -35.96
C ALA A 198 8.46 -12.53 -34.61
N THR A 199 7.13 -12.69 -34.61
CA THR A 199 6.26 -12.50 -33.45
C THR A 199 6.59 -13.47 -32.32
N PHE A 200 7.16 -14.64 -32.62
CA PHE A 200 7.62 -15.60 -31.61
C PHE A 200 8.76 -15.09 -30.71
N LEU A 201 9.43 -14.00 -31.12
CA LEU A 201 10.44 -13.32 -30.32
C LEU A 201 9.81 -12.35 -29.30
N LEU A 202 8.52 -12.01 -29.45
CA LEU A 202 7.78 -11.13 -28.56
C LEU A 202 7.02 -11.98 -27.52
N PRO A 203 7.50 -12.09 -26.28
CA PRO A 203 6.80 -12.87 -25.26
C PRO A 203 5.49 -12.16 -24.88
N TRP A 204 4.47 -12.96 -24.53
CA TRP A 204 3.11 -12.48 -24.21
C TRP A 204 2.44 -11.62 -25.30
N ASN A 205 2.79 -11.84 -26.58
CA ASN A 205 2.25 -11.11 -27.72
C ASN A 205 0.71 -11.15 -27.84
N GLU A 206 0.07 -12.19 -27.30
CA GLU A 206 -1.38 -12.38 -27.29
C GLU A 206 -2.10 -11.73 -26.10
N ARG A 207 -1.34 -11.32 -25.08
CA ARG A 207 -1.84 -10.80 -23.79
C ARG A 207 -2.92 -11.70 -23.15
N GLY A 208 -2.63 -13.00 -23.13
CA GLY A 208 -3.49 -14.03 -22.54
C GLY A 208 -3.47 -14.00 -21.00
N ARG A 209 -4.49 -14.57 -20.37
CA ARG A 209 -4.54 -14.70 -18.90
C ARG A 209 -3.49 -15.70 -18.41
N ASN A 210 -3.03 -15.52 -17.17
CA ASN A 210 -2.19 -16.46 -16.43
C ASN A 210 -0.84 -16.80 -17.10
N ASP A 211 -0.43 -16.07 -18.13
CA ASP A 211 0.83 -16.25 -18.83
C ASP A 211 1.93 -15.48 -18.10
N LEU A 212 2.93 -16.19 -17.55
CA LEU A 212 4.01 -15.60 -16.74
C LEU A 212 4.96 -14.71 -17.53
N ARG A 213 4.86 -14.74 -18.86
CA ARG A 213 5.61 -13.85 -19.75
C ARG A 213 5.17 -12.39 -19.60
N ASP A 214 4.02 -12.14 -18.98
CA ASP A 214 3.59 -10.79 -18.57
C ASP A 214 4.60 -10.10 -17.64
N ARG A 215 5.31 -10.86 -16.81
CA ARG A 215 6.37 -10.38 -15.89
C ARG A 215 7.62 -9.88 -16.62
N GLU A 216 7.77 -10.17 -17.90
CA GLU A 216 8.86 -9.63 -18.73
C GLU A 216 8.54 -8.19 -19.22
N TRP A 217 7.31 -7.72 -19.03
CA TRP A 217 6.87 -6.38 -19.43
C TRP A 217 7.02 -5.36 -18.29
N SER A 218 7.40 -4.14 -18.66
CA SER A 218 7.39 -2.97 -17.79
C SER A 218 6.07 -2.21 -17.94
N PHE A 219 5.50 -1.81 -16.82
CA PHE A 219 4.25 -1.06 -16.74
C PHE A 219 4.46 0.24 -15.98
N ILE A 220 4.01 1.34 -16.56
CA ILE A 220 3.93 2.64 -15.89
C ILE A 220 2.47 3.09 -15.98
N ASP A 221 1.80 3.15 -14.84
CA ASP A 221 0.41 3.58 -14.73
C ASP A 221 0.32 4.73 -13.72
N ILE A 222 -0.21 5.89 -14.14
CA ILE A 222 -0.52 7.03 -13.27
C ILE A 222 -2.04 7.20 -13.28
N ASN A 223 -2.66 7.03 -12.11
CA ASN A 223 -4.12 7.00 -11.96
C ASN A 223 -4.61 8.00 -10.91
N SER A 224 -4.44 9.29 -11.21
CA SER A 224 -4.82 10.38 -10.30
C SER A 224 -6.33 10.60 -10.19
N TYR A 225 -7.14 9.94 -11.04
CA TYR A 225 -8.58 10.20 -11.17
C TYR A 225 -9.47 8.95 -10.99
N GLY A 226 -8.91 7.84 -10.49
CA GLY A 226 -9.69 6.64 -10.17
C GLY A 226 -10.21 5.87 -11.39
N GLY A 227 -9.50 5.94 -12.52
CA GLY A 227 -9.77 5.11 -13.68
C GLY A 227 -9.51 3.62 -13.44
N GLY A 228 -9.96 2.79 -14.39
CA GLY A 228 -9.78 1.33 -14.32
C GLY A 228 -8.35 0.91 -14.68
N GLN A 229 -7.62 0.32 -13.72
CA GLN A 229 -6.29 -0.28 -13.91
C GLN A 229 -6.41 -1.79 -14.16
N ASP A 230 -5.58 -2.33 -15.06
CA ASP A 230 -5.29 -3.77 -15.23
C ASP A 230 -6.44 -4.78 -15.37
N ASN A 231 -7.52 -4.37 -16.03
CA ASN A 231 -8.57 -5.30 -16.43
C ASN A 231 -8.19 -6.07 -17.71
N THR A 232 -7.34 -7.09 -17.62
CA THR A 232 -7.33 -8.13 -18.68
C THR A 232 -8.63 -8.94 -18.57
N GLY A 233 -9.62 -8.55 -19.36
CA GLY A 233 -11.01 -8.97 -19.19
C GLY A 233 -11.72 -9.24 -20.51
N GLY A 234 -13.04 -9.35 -20.46
CA GLY A 234 -13.86 -9.71 -21.61
C GLY A 234 -13.93 -11.22 -21.85
N ASN A 235 -14.02 -11.60 -23.12
CA ASN A 235 -14.30 -12.97 -23.55
C ASN A 235 -13.22 -13.97 -23.08
N GLN A 236 -13.62 -15.14 -22.58
CA GLN A 236 -12.73 -16.12 -21.93
C GLN A 236 -11.64 -16.69 -22.86
N TYR A 237 -11.95 -16.86 -24.16
CA TYR A 237 -10.99 -17.34 -25.16
C TYR A 237 -10.25 -16.20 -25.87
N TYR A 238 -10.66 -14.95 -25.61
CA TYR A 238 -10.10 -13.78 -26.29
C TYR A 238 -10.14 -12.50 -25.42
N PRO A 239 -9.45 -12.49 -24.27
CA PRO A 239 -9.45 -11.36 -23.36
C PRO A 239 -8.71 -10.16 -23.97
N VAL A 240 -9.13 -8.95 -23.65
CA VAL A 240 -8.49 -7.69 -24.08
C VAL A 240 -7.92 -6.95 -22.87
N THR A 241 -6.96 -6.06 -23.10
CA THR A 241 -6.43 -5.16 -22.06
C THR A 241 -7.11 -3.80 -22.17
N GLU A 242 -7.61 -3.32 -21.04
CA GLU A 242 -8.31 -2.05 -20.90
C GLU A 242 -7.51 -1.02 -20.10
N ARG A 243 -7.59 0.24 -20.54
CA ARG A 243 -7.27 1.44 -19.78
C ARG A 243 -8.39 2.46 -19.94
N TRP A 244 -9.12 2.70 -18.86
CA TRP A 244 -10.32 3.53 -18.84
C TRP A 244 -10.15 4.74 -17.92
N HIS A 245 -10.55 5.92 -18.41
CA HIS A 245 -10.69 7.18 -17.67
C HIS A 245 -9.40 7.81 -17.11
N ARG A 246 -8.87 8.84 -17.80
CA ARG A 246 -7.82 9.76 -17.32
C ARG A 246 -6.61 9.09 -16.66
N ILE A 247 -6.19 7.96 -17.25
CA ILE A 247 -4.96 7.24 -16.87
C ILE A 247 -3.86 7.53 -17.89
N ASP A 248 -2.67 7.90 -17.41
CA ASP A 248 -1.44 7.73 -18.18
C ASP A 248 -0.99 6.28 -18.06
N HIS A 249 -0.75 5.63 -19.20
CA HIS A 249 -0.36 4.24 -19.26
C HIS A 249 0.78 4.05 -20.25
N LYS A 250 1.76 3.23 -19.90
CA LYS A 250 2.75 2.67 -20.81
C LYS A 250 2.99 1.20 -20.47
N ALA A 251 2.94 0.34 -21.48
CA ALA A 251 3.36 -1.05 -21.40
C ALA A 251 4.47 -1.29 -22.43
N SER A 252 5.65 -1.71 -21.98
CA SER A 252 6.83 -1.87 -22.82
C SER A 252 7.60 -3.15 -22.51
N ILE A 253 8.31 -3.67 -23.50
CA ILE A 253 9.28 -4.76 -23.33
C ILE A 253 10.51 -4.52 -24.19
N THR A 254 11.69 -4.85 -23.66
CA THR A 254 12.94 -4.85 -24.43
C THR A 254 13.30 -6.27 -24.81
N LEU A 255 13.21 -6.57 -26.09
CA LEU A 255 13.68 -7.81 -26.68
C LEU A 255 15.20 -7.75 -26.78
N THR A 256 15.89 -8.78 -26.31
CA THR A 256 17.35 -8.92 -26.42
C THR A 256 17.74 -10.15 -27.22
N ASP A 257 19.01 -10.22 -27.62
CA ASP A 257 19.59 -11.34 -28.36
C ASP A 257 18.79 -11.66 -29.65
N ILE A 258 18.22 -10.62 -30.28
CA ILE A 258 17.56 -10.72 -31.57
C ILE A 258 18.56 -10.37 -32.69
N PRO A 259 18.37 -10.87 -33.91
CA PRO A 259 19.20 -10.48 -35.04
C PRO A 259 19.27 -8.97 -35.28
N ASN A 260 20.45 -8.46 -35.65
CA ASN A 260 20.54 -7.13 -36.22
C ASN A 260 19.79 -7.06 -37.55
N GLY A 261 19.08 -5.95 -37.78
CA GLY A 261 18.35 -5.71 -39.02
C GLY A 261 17.27 -4.65 -38.88
N THR A 262 16.29 -4.67 -39.78
CA THR A 262 15.06 -3.87 -39.66
C THR A 262 13.91 -4.77 -39.26
N TYR A 263 13.11 -4.30 -38.30
CA TYR A 263 11.90 -4.96 -37.84
C TYR A 263 10.69 -4.05 -38.05
N SER A 264 9.55 -4.64 -38.36
CA SER A 264 8.27 -3.94 -38.34
C SER A 264 7.42 -4.42 -37.16
N PHE A 265 6.71 -3.50 -36.51
CA PHE A 265 5.86 -3.73 -35.35
C PHE A 265 4.45 -3.18 -35.59
N THR A 266 3.44 -3.85 -35.05
CA THR A 266 2.06 -3.34 -35.01
C THR A 266 1.31 -3.90 -33.81
N VAL A 267 0.20 -3.26 -33.47
CA VAL A 267 -0.73 -3.66 -32.41
C VAL A 267 -2.17 -3.67 -32.92
N GLN A 268 -2.98 -4.58 -32.39
CA GLN A 268 -4.43 -4.56 -32.53
C GLN A 268 -5.03 -3.79 -31.36
N GLY A 269 -5.73 -2.70 -31.65
CA GLY A 269 -6.31 -1.84 -30.62
C GLY A 269 -7.00 -0.60 -31.16
N PHE A 270 -7.86 0.00 -30.33
CA PHE A 270 -8.51 1.27 -30.61
C PHE A 270 -8.50 2.19 -29.39
N TYR A 271 -8.70 3.48 -29.64
CA TYR A 271 -8.89 4.53 -28.65
C TYR A 271 -10.22 5.26 -28.88
N ARG A 272 -10.87 5.62 -27.78
CA ARG A 272 -12.04 6.49 -27.70
C ARG A 272 -11.72 7.63 -26.74
N ASP A 273 -12.05 8.85 -27.11
CA ASP A 273 -11.60 10.06 -26.41
C ASP A 273 -12.48 10.52 -25.24
N GLU A 274 -13.77 10.21 -25.27
CA GLU A 274 -14.77 10.51 -24.23
C GLU A 274 -15.83 9.40 -24.24
N ASP A 275 -16.93 9.54 -23.50
CA ASP A 275 -18.07 8.63 -23.62
C ASP A 275 -18.60 8.57 -25.07
N ILE A 276 -18.97 7.36 -25.52
CA ILE A 276 -19.33 7.09 -26.91
C ILE A 276 -20.62 7.81 -27.34
N ASP A 277 -21.53 8.05 -26.39
CA ASP A 277 -22.85 8.64 -26.66
C ASP A 277 -22.90 10.17 -26.46
N TRP A 278 -21.79 10.80 -26.06
CA TRP A 278 -21.72 12.25 -25.91
C TRP A 278 -21.70 12.97 -27.27
N ASP A 279 -22.36 14.14 -27.34
CA ASP A 279 -22.46 14.93 -28.57
C ASP A 279 -21.09 15.31 -29.13
N ASN A 280 -20.14 15.68 -28.26
CA ASN A 280 -18.79 16.06 -28.67
C ASN A 280 -18.05 14.91 -29.36
N THR A 281 -18.12 13.69 -28.81
CA THR A 281 -17.57 12.47 -29.40
C THR A 281 -18.21 12.18 -30.75
N ARG A 282 -19.55 12.22 -30.82
CA ARG A 282 -20.32 11.94 -32.03
C ARG A 282 -20.09 12.97 -33.14
N LEU A 283 -19.91 14.24 -32.78
CA LEU A 283 -19.58 15.34 -33.68
C LEU A 283 -18.16 15.20 -34.26
N ARG A 284 -17.17 14.90 -33.41
CA ARG A 284 -15.79 14.67 -33.85
C ARG A 284 -15.70 13.47 -34.78
N ALA A 285 -16.39 12.39 -34.44
CA ALA A 285 -16.48 11.21 -35.30
C ALA A 285 -17.17 11.50 -36.64
N GLY A 286 -18.32 12.18 -36.64
CA GLY A 286 -19.08 12.54 -37.85
C GLY A 286 -18.32 13.46 -38.81
N SER A 287 -17.42 14.30 -38.28
CA SER A 287 -16.55 15.19 -39.06
C SER A 287 -15.20 14.57 -39.44
N GLY A 288 -14.92 13.32 -39.05
CA GLY A 288 -13.65 12.65 -39.30
C GLY A 288 -12.47 13.18 -38.47
N ASN A 289 -12.76 13.87 -37.36
CA ASN A 289 -11.82 14.53 -36.47
C ASN A 289 -11.73 13.84 -35.09
N SER A 290 -11.87 12.52 -35.02
CA SER A 290 -11.69 11.76 -33.78
C SER A 290 -10.32 12.04 -33.16
N ILE A 291 -10.28 12.23 -31.85
CA ILE A 291 -9.03 12.42 -31.11
C ILE A 291 -8.41 11.06 -30.82
N LYS A 292 -7.08 10.96 -30.98
CA LYS A 292 -6.31 9.73 -30.78
C LYS A 292 -5.17 10.05 -29.81
N ALA A 293 -5.27 9.60 -28.57
CA ALA A 293 -4.29 9.88 -27.52
C ALA A 293 -3.48 8.64 -27.07
N ALA A 294 -3.73 7.51 -27.72
CA ALA A 294 -2.94 6.30 -27.56
C ALA A 294 -2.03 6.08 -28.77
N SER A 295 -0.84 5.57 -28.50
CA SER A 295 0.24 5.33 -29.46
C SER A 295 0.82 3.92 -29.24
N TYR A 296 1.55 3.43 -30.23
CA TYR A 296 2.37 2.22 -30.14
C TYR A 296 3.73 2.51 -30.75
N PHE A 297 4.77 1.88 -30.24
CA PHE A 297 6.14 2.23 -30.60
C PHE A 297 7.05 1.01 -30.76
N ALA A 298 8.10 1.19 -31.55
CA ALA A 298 9.22 0.29 -31.72
C ALA A 298 10.50 1.11 -31.85
N GLY A 299 11.35 1.05 -30.83
CA GLY A 299 12.48 1.97 -30.70
C GLY A 299 12.02 3.42 -30.73
N SER A 300 12.67 4.25 -31.55
CA SER A 300 12.31 5.67 -31.74
C SER A 300 11.09 5.91 -32.64
N GLU A 301 10.49 4.86 -33.19
CA GLU A 301 9.40 4.97 -34.15
C GLU A 301 8.07 4.77 -33.46
N SER A 302 7.06 5.57 -33.81
CA SER A 302 5.73 5.48 -33.23
C SER A 302 4.62 5.54 -34.27
N GLY A 303 3.52 4.89 -33.95
CA GLY A 303 2.27 4.91 -34.69
C GLY A 303 1.12 5.33 -33.78
N VAL A 304 0.07 5.88 -34.37
CA VAL A 304 -1.13 6.32 -33.63
C VAL A 304 -2.17 5.21 -33.65
N ILE A 305 -2.73 4.89 -32.48
CA ILE A 305 -3.80 3.89 -32.35
C ILE A 305 -5.06 4.39 -33.09
N LYS A 306 -5.72 3.49 -33.81
CA LYS A 306 -7.00 3.73 -34.48
C LYS A 306 -8.06 4.30 -33.54
N SER A 307 -8.95 5.12 -34.08
CA SER A 307 -10.18 5.50 -33.39
C SER A 307 -11.11 4.29 -33.33
N ILE A 308 -11.95 4.20 -32.28
CA ILE A 308 -13.05 3.22 -32.22
C ILE A 308 -13.98 3.32 -33.44
N PHE A 309 -14.01 4.46 -34.13
CA PHE A 309 -14.83 4.67 -35.32
C PHE A 309 -14.17 4.23 -36.64
N ASP A 310 -12.86 3.96 -36.66
CA ASP A 310 -12.11 3.72 -37.91
C ASP A 310 -12.56 2.45 -38.64
N ASP A 311 -12.97 1.41 -37.90
CA ASP A 311 -13.42 0.12 -38.45
C ASP A 311 -14.90 -0.18 -38.15
N ALA A 312 -15.66 0.85 -37.77
CA ALA A 312 -17.09 0.77 -37.45
C ALA A 312 -17.93 0.21 -38.61
N LYS A 313 -19.06 -0.41 -38.28
CA LYS A 313 -19.94 -1.10 -39.24
C LYS A 313 -21.17 -0.27 -39.56
N THR A 314 -21.79 -0.53 -40.70
CA THR A 314 -23.03 0.14 -41.13
C THR A 314 -24.29 -0.55 -40.63
N GLU A 315 -24.17 -1.76 -40.07
CA GLU A 315 -25.24 -2.53 -39.44
C GLU A 315 -24.70 -3.31 -38.24
N ALA A 316 -25.59 -3.64 -37.30
CA ALA A 316 -25.24 -4.44 -36.12
C ALA A 316 -24.72 -5.82 -36.55
N GLN A 317 -23.58 -6.22 -36.00
CA GLN A 317 -23.02 -7.55 -36.16
C GLN A 317 -22.33 -7.99 -34.87
N GLU A 318 -21.91 -9.25 -34.79
CA GLU A 318 -21.14 -9.77 -33.66
C GLU A 318 -19.92 -8.85 -33.39
N GLY A 319 -19.59 -8.59 -32.12
CA GLY A 319 -18.52 -7.64 -31.74
C GLY A 319 -18.78 -6.16 -32.03
N PHE A 320 -19.81 -5.81 -32.80
CA PHE A 320 -20.22 -4.43 -33.10
C PHE A 320 -21.72 -4.22 -32.81
N PRO A 321 -22.19 -4.39 -31.56
CA PRO A 321 -23.62 -4.32 -31.26
C PRO A 321 -24.14 -2.89 -31.02
N HIS A 322 -23.27 -1.95 -30.63
CA HIS A 322 -23.70 -0.63 -30.13
C HIS A 322 -23.87 0.37 -31.27
N ALA A 323 -25.08 0.88 -31.45
CA ALA A 323 -25.40 1.88 -32.47
C ALA A 323 -25.06 3.30 -31.99
N VAL A 324 -24.35 4.06 -32.82
CA VAL A 324 -23.95 5.45 -32.55
C VAL A 324 -24.38 6.34 -33.71
N ASP A 325 -25.22 7.33 -33.41
CA ASP A 325 -25.65 8.34 -34.38
C ASP A 325 -24.60 9.45 -34.50
N LEU A 326 -23.85 9.46 -35.60
CA LEU A 326 -22.91 10.53 -35.92
C LEU A 326 -23.68 11.80 -36.29
N ILE A 327 -23.21 12.95 -35.82
CA ILE A 327 -23.86 14.25 -36.00
C ILE A 327 -22.92 15.27 -36.66
N ASP A 328 -23.50 16.26 -37.35
CA ASP A 328 -22.79 17.44 -37.86
C ASP A 328 -22.82 18.63 -36.87
N GLU A 329 -22.21 19.76 -37.24
CA GLU A 329 -22.12 20.98 -36.43
C GLU A 329 -23.49 21.58 -36.07
N ASP A 330 -24.55 21.23 -36.81
CA ASP A 330 -25.95 21.63 -36.55
C ASP A 330 -26.69 20.60 -35.68
N TYR A 331 -25.99 19.61 -35.11
CA TYR A 331 -26.52 18.49 -34.32
C TYR A 331 -27.51 17.60 -35.10
N ILE A 332 -27.37 17.55 -36.43
CA ILE A 332 -28.20 16.71 -37.30
C ILE A 332 -27.50 15.37 -37.49
N VAL A 333 -28.24 14.27 -37.31
CA VAL A 333 -27.72 12.92 -37.57
C VAL A 333 -27.37 12.76 -39.05
N THR A 334 -26.09 12.51 -39.33
CA THR A 334 -25.57 12.30 -40.68
C THR A 334 -25.56 10.83 -41.07
N SER A 335 -25.32 9.94 -40.11
CA SER A 335 -25.24 8.49 -40.30
C SER A 335 -25.24 7.75 -38.96
N THR A 336 -25.75 6.53 -38.92
CA THR A 336 -25.59 5.62 -37.77
C THR A 336 -24.50 4.59 -38.07
N VAL A 337 -23.57 4.40 -37.14
CA VAL A 337 -22.51 3.39 -37.22
C VAL A 337 -22.58 2.45 -36.01
N TYR A 338 -21.95 1.28 -36.12
CA TYR A 338 -21.93 0.27 -35.07
C TYR A 338 -20.51 -0.01 -34.60
N VAL A 339 -20.29 0.04 -33.28
CA VAL A 339 -18.98 -0.08 -32.63
C VAL A 339 -19.03 -1.08 -31.46
N PRO A 340 -17.87 -1.59 -30.99
CA PRO A 340 -17.77 -2.28 -29.70
C PRO A 340 -18.09 -1.32 -28.55
N ASN A 341 -18.76 -1.78 -27.49
CA ASN A 341 -19.04 -0.95 -26.30
C ASN A 341 -18.83 -1.71 -24.97
N SER A 342 -18.08 -2.80 -25.00
CA SER A 342 -17.61 -3.53 -23.83
C SER A 342 -16.31 -4.27 -24.15
N MET A 343 -15.55 -4.68 -23.12
CA MET A 343 -14.39 -5.57 -23.32
C MET A 343 -14.77 -6.89 -24.01
N ASN A 344 -16.00 -7.40 -23.79
CA ASN A 344 -16.49 -8.58 -24.48
C ASN A 344 -16.69 -8.32 -25.97
N ASP A 345 -17.34 -7.22 -26.34
CA ASP A 345 -17.54 -6.83 -27.73
C ASP A 345 -16.21 -6.58 -28.43
N ALA A 346 -15.28 -5.90 -27.76
CA ALA A 346 -13.94 -5.66 -28.30
C ALA A 346 -13.17 -6.97 -28.51
N GLY A 347 -13.23 -7.91 -27.56
CA GLY A 347 -12.63 -9.23 -27.71
C GLY A 347 -13.19 -9.99 -28.92
N VAL A 348 -14.51 -9.96 -29.13
CA VAL A 348 -15.16 -10.58 -30.29
C VAL A 348 -14.85 -9.84 -31.58
N ALA A 349 -14.82 -8.51 -31.58
CA ALA A 349 -14.43 -7.73 -32.75
C ALA A 349 -12.99 -8.03 -33.17
N PHE A 350 -12.09 -8.17 -32.20
CA PHE A 350 -10.68 -8.46 -32.47
C PHE A 350 -10.45 -9.90 -32.94
N SER A 351 -11.33 -10.85 -32.56
CA SER A 351 -11.24 -12.25 -33.00
C SER A 351 -11.77 -12.50 -34.41
N GLN A 352 -12.53 -11.56 -34.99
CA GLN A 352 -13.00 -11.66 -36.38
C GLN A 352 -11.81 -11.66 -37.34
N ALA A 353 -11.61 -12.79 -38.03
CA ALA A 353 -10.48 -13.12 -38.91
C ALA A 353 -9.15 -13.49 -38.19
N ALA A 354 -9.21 -14.03 -36.97
CA ALA A 354 -8.03 -14.38 -36.15
C ALA A 354 -7.12 -15.50 -36.68
N ASP A 355 -7.50 -16.23 -37.74
CA ASP A 355 -6.76 -17.37 -38.33
C ASP A 355 -6.07 -17.06 -39.66
N VAL A 356 -6.04 -15.78 -40.07
CA VAL A 356 -5.40 -15.40 -41.33
C VAL A 356 -3.90 -15.18 -41.11
N ASP A 357 -3.10 -15.74 -42.01
CA ASP A 357 -1.65 -15.58 -42.12
C ASP A 357 -1.20 -14.13 -41.83
N VAL A 358 -0.09 -13.93 -41.12
CA VAL A 358 0.46 -12.61 -40.72
C VAL A 358 0.66 -11.68 -41.92
N ALA A 359 0.71 -12.26 -43.12
CA ALA A 359 0.77 -11.57 -44.40
C ALA A 359 -0.53 -10.88 -44.86
N ASP A 360 -1.72 -11.25 -44.34
CA ASP A 360 -3.04 -10.78 -44.82
C ASP A 360 -3.96 -10.35 -43.66
N MET A 361 -3.46 -9.43 -42.81
CA MET A 361 -4.10 -8.95 -41.57
C MET A 361 -5.34 -8.07 -41.81
N ASN A 362 -6.40 -8.62 -42.41
CA ASN A 362 -7.70 -7.95 -42.54
C ASN A 362 -8.57 -8.18 -41.30
N THR A 363 -8.03 -7.90 -40.11
CA THR A 363 -8.76 -7.99 -38.82
C THR A 363 -9.19 -6.60 -38.37
N PRO A 364 -10.34 -6.46 -37.68
CA PRO A 364 -10.72 -5.17 -37.14
C PRO A 364 -9.70 -4.62 -36.15
N TYR A 365 -9.46 -3.32 -36.25
CA TYR A 365 -8.59 -2.52 -35.40
C TYR A 365 -7.11 -2.92 -35.43
N MET A 366 -6.67 -3.60 -36.49
CA MET A 366 -5.25 -3.79 -36.75
C MET A 366 -4.60 -2.47 -37.18
N ASN A 367 -3.62 -1.99 -36.43
CA ASN A 367 -2.94 -0.74 -36.74
C ASN A 367 -1.90 -0.93 -37.86
N ALA A 368 -1.40 0.19 -38.41
CA ALA A 368 -0.39 0.14 -39.45
C ALA A 368 0.94 -0.44 -38.94
N TRP A 369 1.75 -0.99 -39.84
CA TRP A 369 3.12 -1.35 -39.49
C TRP A 369 3.99 -0.11 -39.36
N ILE A 370 4.73 -0.01 -38.25
CA ILE A 370 5.88 0.90 -38.11
C ILE A 370 7.17 0.10 -38.21
N SER A 371 8.27 0.70 -38.68
CA SER A 371 9.52 -0.04 -38.90
C SER A 371 10.68 0.59 -38.13
N ALA A 372 11.43 -0.21 -37.37
CA ALA A 372 12.54 0.20 -36.51
C ALA A 372 13.84 -0.53 -36.88
N GLY A 373 14.97 0.16 -36.70
CA GLY A 373 16.30 -0.43 -36.84
C GLY A 373 16.77 -1.10 -35.56
N VAL A 374 17.50 -2.21 -35.69
CA VAL A 374 18.09 -2.96 -34.58
C VAL A 374 19.60 -3.12 -34.85
N PRO A 375 20.45 -2.19 -34.38
CA PRO A 375 21.89 -2.21 -34.64
C PRO A 375 22.70 -3.09 -33.67
N ASP A 376 22.16 -3.38 -32.49
CA ASP A 376 22.85 -3.96 -31.33
C ASP A 376 22.17 -5.23 -30.77
N GLY A 377 21.20 -5.75 -31.51
CA GLY A 377 20.45 -6.95 -31.12
C GLY A 377 19.40 -6.71 -30.03
N SER A 378 19.03 -5.44 -29.78
CA SER A 378 17.97 -5.08 -28.84
C SER A 378 16.88 -4.23 -29.50
N LEU A 379 15.61 -4.49 -29.16
CA LEU A 379 14.46 -3.69 -29.62
C LEU A 379 13.44 -3.54 -28.50
N THR A 380 13.03 -2.30 -28.22
CA THR A 380 12.00 -1.99 -27.22
C THR A 380 10.72 -1.66 -27.96
N VAL A 381 9.65 -2.38 -27.66
CA VAL A 381 8.33 -2.16 -28.26
C VAL A 381 7.29 -1.97 -27.18
N GLY A 382 6.16 -1.36 -27.54
CA GLY A 382 5.09 -1.18 -26.57
C GLY A 382 3.93 -0.34 -27.05
N VAL A 383 3.05 -0.03 -26.10
CA VAL A 383 1.92 0.89 -26.25
C VAL A 383 1.96 1.92 -25.14
N GLU A 384 1.41 3.10 -25.43
CA GLU A 384 1.26 4.16 -24.45
C GLU A 384 -0.05 4.93 -24.68
N LYS A 385 -0.55 5.54 -23.61
CA LYS A 385 -1.71 6.43 -23.59
C LYS A 385 -1.36 7.55 -22.62
N HIS A 386 -1.58 8.78 -23.05
CA HIS A 386 -1.44 9.94 -22.19
C HIS A 386 -2.79 10.42 -21.70
N ASP A 387 -2.88 10.89 -20.45
CA ASP A 387 -4.06 11.60 -19.98
C ASP A 387 -4.30 12.81 -20.90
N THR A 388 -5.56 12.99 -21.28
CA THR A 388 -5.98 14.11 -22.12
C THR A 388 -6.89 15.10 -21.39
N GLU A 389 -6.97 15.01 -20.05
CA GLU A 389 -7.93 15.71 -19.20
C GLU A 389 -9.39 15.36 -19.56
N ARG A 390 -9.64 14.30 -20.33
CA ARG A 390 -10.97 13.88 -20.79
C ARG A 390 -11.48 12.69 -20.00
N GLU A 391 -12.68 12.85 -19.44
CA GLU A 391 -13.36 11.79 -18.70
C GLU A 391 -13.88 10.72 -19.65
N HIS A 392 -13.90 9.48 -19.17
CA HIS A 392 -14.46 8.32 -19.89
C HIS A 392 -13.71 7.98 -21.19
N ASP A 393 -12.48 8.47 -21.37
CA ASP A 393 -11.62 7.97 -22.43
C ASP A 393 -11.34 6.47 -22.25
N TRP A 394 -11.13 5.77 -23.37
CA TRP A 394 -11.09 4.31 -23.36
C TRP A 394 -10.08 3.80 -24.39
N PHE A 395 -9.01 3.19 -23.88
CA PHE A 395 -8.00 2.52 -24.69
C PHE A 395 -8.11 1.01 -24.51
N ILE A 396 -8.33 0.31 -25.62
CA ILE A 396 -8.41 -1.15 -25.65
C ILE A 396 -7.36 -1.66 -26.63
N TYR A 397 -6.55 -2.61 -26.18
CA TYR A 397 -5.55 -3.24 -27.03
C TYR A 397 -5.35 -4.71 -26.65
N LYS A 398 -4.77 -5.47 -27.58
CA LYS A 398 -4.46 -6.88 -27.37
C LYS A 398 -3.20 -7.28 -28.12
N ARG A 399 -3.37 -7.84 -29.33
CA ARG A 399 -2.31 -8.55 -30.05
C ARG A 399 -1.22 -7.61 -30.51
N MET A 400 0.01 -8.06 -30.39
CA MET A 400 1.17 -7.38 -30.92
C MET A 400 1.91 -8.32 -31.86
N TYR A 401 2.37 -7.77 -32.99
CA TYR A 401 3.04 -8.54 -34.02
C TYR A 401 4.39 -7.91 -34.34
N LEU A 402 5.35 -8.78 -34.64
CA LEU A 402 6.69 -8.39 -35.03
C LEU A 402 7.05 -9.09 -36.35
N ARG A 403 7.71 -8.36 -37.25
CA ARG A 403 8.17 -8.88 -38.53
C ARG A 403 9.63 -8.53 -38.73
N TYR A 404 10.45 -9.48 -39.19
CA TYR A 404 11.82 -9.21 -39.60
C TYR A 404 11.86 -8.89 -41.09
N ASP A 405 12.22 -7.65 -41.44
CA ASP A 405 12.24 -7.16 -42.82
C ASP A 405 13.59 -7.42 -43.51
N GLY A 406 14.66 -7.72 -42.75
CA GLY A 406 15.94 -8.16 -43.29
C GLY A 406 17.17 -7.58 -42.59
N GLU A 407 18.36 -7.99 -43.04
CA GLU A 407 19.65 -7.69 -42.39
C GLU A 407 20.09 -6.23 -42.50
N GLN A 408 19.47 -5.44 -43.39
CA GLN A 408 19.79 -4.02 -43.53
C GLN A 408 19.17 -3.27 -42.35
N VAL A 409 20.00 -2.61 -41.55
CA VAL A 409 19.56 -1.83 -40.38
C VAL A 409 19.05 -0.46 -40.85
N LYS A 410 17.77 -0.15 -40.58
CA LYS A 410 17.20 1.19 -40.73
C LYS A 410 17.88 2.13 -39.72
N GLY A 411 18.27 3.32 -40.13
CA GLY A 411 18.78 4.33 -39.19
C GLY A 411 17.68 4.85 -38.27
N GLU A 412 18.01 5.13 -37.01
CA GLU A 412 17.12 5.71 -36.01
C GLU A 412 17.58 7.13 -35.60
N ASP A 413 16.62 7.97 -35.20
CA ASP A 413 16.90 9.29 -34.60
C ASP A 413 16.56 9.24 -33.11
N ILE A 414 17.61 9.19 -32.28
CA ILE A 414 17.49 9.10 -30.82
C ILE A 414 17.50 10.47 -30.12
N SER A 415 17.62 11.58 -30.87
CA SER A 415 17.82 12.92 -30.29
C SER A 415 16.66 13.36 -29.39
N GLY A 416 15.42 12.98 -29.75
CA GLY A 416 14.24 13.23 -28.93
C GLY A 416 14.28 12.50 -27.58
N LEU A 417 14.68 11.23 -27.58
CA LEU A 417 14.81 10.42 -26.36
C LEU A 417 15.96 10.92 -25.48
N GLN A 418 17.08 11.35 -26.08
CA GLN A 418 18.17 11.98 -25.32
C GLN A 418 17.72 13.27 -24.64
N ALA A 419 16.94 14.10 -25.34
CA ALA A 419 16.38 15.32 -24.77
C ALA A 419 15.38 15.01 -23.64
N GLN A 420 14.55 13.98 -23.78
CA GLN A 420 13.63 13.53 -22.74
C GLN A 420 14.38 13.04 -21.49
N LEU A 421 15.39 12.17 -21.64
CA LEU A 421 16.19 11.69 -20.52
C LEU A 421 16.92 12.84 -19.81
N GLN A 422 17.45 13.80 -20.56
CA GLN A 422 18.06 15.00 -19.98
C GLN A 422 17.05 15.85 -19.21
N ALA A 423 15.83 16.03 -19.71
CA ALA A 423 14.79 16.77 -19.01
C ALA A 423 14.42 16.10 -17.68
N LEU A 424 14.33 14.77 -17.63
CA LEU A 424 14.10 14.03 -16.39
C LEU A 424 15.28 14.16 -15.41
N ILE A 425 16.52 14.16 -15.90
CA ILE A 425 17.70 14.41 -15.06
C ILE A 425 17.63 15.81 -14.44
N ASP A 426 17.20 16.81 -15.20
CA ASP A 426 17.06 18.19 -14.72
C ASP A 426 15.89 18.34 -13.73
N GLU A 427 14.78 17.62 -13.94
CA GLU A 427 13.65 17.55 -13.02
C GLU A 427 14.06 16.92 -11.68
N ALA A 428 14.70 15.74 -11.73
CA ALA A 428 15.17 15.02 -10.56
C ALA A 428 16.11 15.84 -9.67
N ALA A 429 16.86 16.79 -10.24
CA ALA A 429 17.75 17.67 -9.48
C ALA A 429 17.01 18.64 -8.53
N ASN A 430 15.70 18.83 -8.71
CA ASN A 430 14.88 19.70 -7.85
C ASN A 430 14.17 18.95 -6.71
N LEU A 431 14.30 17.62 -6.65
CA LEU A 431 13.69 16.77 -5.63
C LEU A 431 14.66 16.48 -4.48
N TYR A 432 14.15 15.89 -3.40
CA TYR A 432 15.01 15.38 -2.32
C TYR A 432 16.01 14.35 -2.86
N GLN A 433 17.31 14.60 -2.64
CA GLN A 433 18.41 13.79 -3.17
C GLN A 433 18.70 12.59 -2.25
N SER A 434 17.79 11.62 -2.24
CA SER A 434 18.01 10.31 -1.58
C SER A 434 19.07 9.49 -2.33
N ASP A 435 19.71 8.53 -1.66
CA ASP A 435 20.65 7.61 -2.31
C ASP A 435 19.98 6.84 -3.46
N TYR A 436 18.70 6.49 -3.30
CA TYR A 436 17.88 5.88 -4.36
C TYR A 436 17.80 6.77 -5.62
N LEU A 437 17.38 8.04 -5.47
CA LEU A 437 17.24 8.95 -6.60
C LEU A 437 18.61 9.28 -7.21
N VAL A 438 19.64 9.50 -6.39
CA VAL A 438 20.99 9.80 -6.85
C VAL A 438 21.56 8.66 -7.69
N ASN A 439 21.34 7.41 -7.28
CA ASN A 439 21.77 6.24 -8.06
C ASN A 439 21.05 6.17 -9.42
N ALA A 440 19.73 6.35 -9.43
CA ALA A 440 18.94 6.36 -10.68
C ALA A 440 19.39 7.48 -11.63
N VAL A 441 19.66 8.68 -11.11
CA VAL A 441 20.18 9.82 -11.89
C VAL A 441 21.57 9.55 -12.45
N ASN A 442 22.46 8.91 -11.69
CA ASN A 442 23.80 8.59 -12.16
C ASN A 442 23.76 7.54 -13.29
N GLU A 443 22.94 6.50 -13.15
CA GLU A 443 22.71 5.50 -14.20
C GLU A 443 22.14 6.15 -15.47
N ALA A 444 21.15 7.04 -15.33
CA ALA A 444 20.59 7.80 -16.44
C ALA A 444 21.64 8.67 -17.16
N LYS A 445 22.55 9.32 -16.42
CA LYS A 445 23.65 10.12 -17.00
C LYS A 445 24.65 9.27 -17.77
N ASP A 446 25.01 8.11 -17.24
CA ASP A 446 25.94 7.18 -17.89
C ASP A 446 25.33 6.62 -19.20
N ILE A 447 24.05 6.28 -19.16
CA ILE A 447 23.31 5.83 -20.35
C ILE A 447 23.20 6.96 -21.37
N LEU A 448 22.82 8.18 -20.96
CA LEU A 448 22.73 9.33 -21.86
C LEU A 448 24.05 9.62 -22.59
N ALA A 449 25.20 9.40 -21.93
CA ALA A 449 26.52 9.62 -22.51
C ALA A 449 26.95 8.53 -23.51
N THR A 450 26.40 7.32 -23.43
CA THR A 450 26.91 6.14 -24.15
C THR A 450 25.91 5.51 -25.12
N ALA A 451 24.61 5.76 -24.95
CA ALA A 451 23.56 5.10 -25.72
C ALA A 451 23.68 5.35 -27.23
N GLN A 452 23.58 4.28 -28.00
CA GLN A 452 23.59 4.30 -29.47
C GLN A 452 22.25 3.92 -30.08
N SER A 453 21.31 3.45 -29.26
CA SER A 453 19.99 3.00 -29.68
C SER A 453 18.87 3.51 -28.79
N SER A 454 17.69 3.67 -29.38
CA SER A 454 16.46 4.01 -28.65
C SER A 454 16.12 2.96 -27.60
N SER A 455 16.46 1.69 -27.86
CA SER A 455 16.27 0.58 -26.92
C SER A 455 17.16 0.60 -25.69
N THR A 456 18.23 1.38 -25.70
CA THR A 456 19.00 1.68 -24.48
C THR A 456 18.38 2.84 -23.70
N LEU A 457 17.86 3.86 -24.40
CA LEU A 457 17.34 5.08 -23.79
C LEU A 457 15.95 4.92 -23.18
N ILE A 458 15.04 4.19 -23.82
CA ILE A 458 13.65 4.04 -23.35
C ILE A 458 13.59 3.41 -21.94
N PRO A 459 14.29 2.29 -21.66
CA PRO A 459 14.31 1.74 -20.29
C PRO A 459 14.90 2.70 -19.25
N ALA A 460 15.91 3.49 -19.62
CA ALA A 460 16.51 4.48 -18.71
C ALA A 460 15.56 5.63 -18.40
N ILE A 461 14.80 6.10 -19.39
CA ILE A 461 13.72 7.08 -19.22
C ILE A 461 12.65 6.52 -18.29
N ASP A 462 12.18 5.29 -18.55
CA ASP A 462 11.14 4.63 -17.77
C ASP A 462 11.57 4.41 -16.31
N ALA A 463 12.84 4.03 -16.08
CA ALA A 463 13.39 3.85 -14.73
C ALA A 463 13.51 5.17 -13.97
N LEU A 464 14.04 6.24 -14.59
CA LEU A 464 14.18 7.53 -13.94
C LEU A 464 12.83 8.20 -13.67
N GLN A 465 11.87 8.09 -14.60
CA GLN A 465 10.51 8.59 -14.39
C GLN A 465 9.84 7.93 -13.18
N GLN A 466 9.97 6.61 -13.04
CA GLN A 466 9.45 5.90 -11.86
C GLN A 466 10.11 6.37 -10.56
N ALA A 467 11.43 6.60 -10.57
CA ALA A 467 12.13 7.13 -9.41
C ALA A 467 11.63 8.53 -9.03
N ILE A 468 11.45 9.41 -10.01
CA ILE A 468 10.88 10.76 -9.83
C ILE A 468 9.47 10.68 -9.24
N ASN A 469 8.59 9.86 -9.80
CA ASN A 469 7.21 9.70 -9.33
C ASN A 469 7.17 9.27 -7.86
N ARG A 470 7.98 8.28 -7.47
CA ARG A 470 8.10 7.83 -6.06
C ARG A 470 8.54 8.95 -5.13
N MET A 471 9.48 9.80 -5.56
CA MET A 471 9.94 10.92 -4.75
C MET A 471 8.87 12.02 -4.62
N ASN A 472 8.16 12.33 -5.70
CA ASN A 472 7.05 13.28 -5.69
C ASN A 472 5.91 12.81 -4.75
N GLU A 473 5.53 11.53 -4.81
CA GLU A 473 4.53 10.93 -3.92
C GLU A 473 4.95 10.95 -2.44
N SER A 474 6.26 10.98 -2.18
CA SER A 474 6.85 10.97 -0.83
C SER A 474 7.11 12.36 -0.25
N GLN A 475 6.98 13.43 -1.04
CA GLN A 475 7.44 14.78 -0.68
C GLN A 475 6.86 15.27 0.65
N ALA A 476 5.54 15.15 0.85
CA ALA A 476 4.89 15.59 2.09
C ALA A 476 5.40 14.83 3.33
N VAL A 477 5.69 13.53 3.19
CA VAL A 477 6.20 12.69 4.29
C VAL A 477 7.65 13.06 4.62
N ILE A 478 8.46 13.34 3.59
CA ILE A 478 9.84 13.81 3.72
C ILE A 478 9.88 15.17 4.44
N ASP A 479 9.00 16.10 4.08
CA ASP A 479 8.92 17.41 4.71
C ASP A 479 8.51 17.29 6.19
N ASN A 480 7.52 16.45 6.50
CA ASN A 480 7.08 16.17 7.87
C ASN A 480 8.17 15.49 8.70
N TYR A 481 8.98 14.62 8.10
CA TYR A 481 10.15 14.03 8.75
C TYR A 481 11.14 15.12 9.16
N PHE A 482 11.57 15.96 8.22
CA PHE A 482 12.50 17.05 8.54
C PHE A 482 11.95 18.04 9.56
N ALA A 483 10.67 18.40 9.46
CA ALA A 483 10.02 19.25 10.45
C ALA A 483 10.02 18.60 11.85
N THR A 484 9.75 17.29 11.93
CA THR A 484 9.81 16.55 13.20
C THR A 484 11.23 16.46 13.76
N THR A 485 12.25 16.33 12.89
CA THR A 485 13.67 16.29 13.32
C THR A 485 14.18 17.59 13.96
N ALA A 486 13.45 18.69 13.78
CA ALA A 486 13.74 19.95 14.47
C ALA A 486 13.46 19.85 15.98
N PHE A 487 12.54 18.98 16.40
CA PHE A 487 12.14 18.80 17.80
C PHE A 487 12.81 17.61 18.46
N TYR A 488 13.03 16.52 17.72
CA TYR A 488 13.59 15.30 18.26
C TYR A 488 14.41 14.56 17.22
N LYS A 489 15.49 13.88 17.62
CA LYS A 489 16.32 13.09 16.72
C LYS A 489 16.45 11.68 17.25
N ASP A 490 16.27 10.72 16.35
CA ASP A 490 16.39 9.30 16.66
C ASP A 490 17.25 8.60 15.61
N ALA A 491 18.17 7.74 16.06
CA ALA A 491 19.13 7.08 15.20
C ALA A 491 18.50 5.94 14.37
N GLU A 492 17.51 5.24 14.92
CA GLU A 492 16.79 4.19 14.20
C GLU A 492 15.93 4.81 13.10
N ALA A 493 15.18 5.86 13.43
CA ALA A 493 14.39 6.60 12.45
C ALA A 493 15.25 7.18 11.32
N GLN A 494 16.44 7.71 11.63
CA GLN A 494 17.38 8.20 10.61
C GLN A 494 17.86 7.08 9.71
N ALA A 495 18.23 5.92 10.27
CA ALA A 495 18.67 4.78 9.47
C ALA A 495 17.57 4.27 8.53
N LYS A 496 16.30 4.23 8.98
CA LYS A 496 15.15 3.90 8.13
C LYS A 496 14.93 4.94 7.03
N PHE A 497 15.05 6.23 7.36
CA PHE A 497 14.90 7.33 6.41
C PHE A 497 15.98 7.30 5.32
N ASP A 498 17.24 7.06 5.68
CA ASP A 498 18.35 6.99 4.74
C ASP A 498 18.22 5.78 3.78
N ALA A 499 17.61 4.69 4.24
CA ALA A 499 17.37 3.49 3.45
C ALA A 499 16.08 3.53 2.59
N ALA A 500 15.26 4.57 2.75
CA ALA A 500 13.93 4.64 2.15
C ALA A 500 13.98 4.84 0.61
N GLN A 501 13.13 4.10 -0.10
CA GLN A 501 13.03 4.14 -1.57
C GLN A 501 11.64 4.50 -2.07
N ASN A 502 10.62 4.38 -1.20
CA ASN A 502 9.23 4.66 -1.53
C ASN A 502 8.53 5.34 -0.35
N ARG A 503 7.31 5.83 -0.61
CA ARG A 503 6.50 6.55 0.40
C ARG A 503 6.29 5.76 1.69
N GLY A 504 6.01 4.45 1.60
CA GLY A 504 5.81 3.60 2.77
C GLY A 504 7.06 3.48 3.65
N ASP A 505 8.25 3.45 3.04
CA ASP A 505 9.52 3.45 3.80
C ASP A 505 9.71 4.78 4.56
N TYR A 506 9.42 5.92 3.91
CA TYR A 506 9.48 7.23 4.54
C TYR A 506 8.43 7.39 5.65
N GLU A 507 7.22 6.85 5.45
CA GLU A 507 6.16 6.85 6.47
C GLU A 507 6.59 6.02 7.69
N ASN A 508 7.22 4.86 7.49
CA ASN A 508 7.78 4.05 8.56
C ASN A 508 8.85 4.82 9.36
N ALA A 509 9.76 5.52 8.66
CA ALA A 509 10.78 6.35 9.30
C ALA A 509 10.17 7.51 10.11
N LEU A 510 9.15 8.19 9.57
CA LEU A 510 8.42 9.26 10.26
C LEU A 510 7.68 8.75 11.49
N THR A 511 6.96 7.63 11.38
CA THR A 511 6.27 7.00 12.52
C THR A 511 7.25 6.59 13.60
N THR A 512 8.39 5.99 13.23
CA THR A 512 9.46 5.65 14.18
C THR A 512 9.96 6.89 14.93
N LEU A 513 10.18 8.00 14.22
CA LEU A 513 10.62 9.26 14.81
C LEU A 513 9.57 9.85 15.77
N ARG A 514 8.29 9.83 15.38
CA ARG A 514 7.17 10.31 16.20
C ARG A 514 7.01 9.47 17.46
N TYR A 515 7.07 8.14 17.35
CA TYR A 515 7.03 7.24 18.50
C TYR A 515 8.19 7.52 19.46
N ALA A 516 9.41 7.61 18.95
CA ALA A 516 10.59 7.91 19.77
C ALA A 516 10.44 9.26 20.50
N ARG A 517 9.90 10.29 19.81
CA ARG A 517 9.62 11.60 20.41
C ARG A 517 8.58 11.52 21.53
N ARG A 518 7.45 10.84 21.31
CA ARG A 518 6.40 10.68 22.32
C ARG A 518 6.89 9.88 23.52
N ARG A 519 7.69 8.81 23.31
CA ARG A 519 8.35 8.06 24.40
C ARG A 519 9.38 8.86 25.19
N ALA A 520 10.00 9.85 24.56
CA ALA A 520 10.86 10.79 25.27
C ALA A 520 10.05 11.76 26.13
N ALA A 521 8.85 12.17 25.69
CA ALA A 521 7.94 13.05 26.42
C ALA A 521 7.07 12.35 27.48
N ALA A 522 6.88 11.04 27.38
CA ALA A 522 6.04 10.25 28.26
C ALA A 522 6.44 10.38 29.75
N GLU A 523 5.45 10.49 30.64
CA GLU A 523 5.67 10.56 32.09
C GLU A 523 6.30 9.26 32.60
N LYS A 524 7.31 9.38 33.45
CA LYS A 524 8.09 8.26 34.01
C LYS A 524 8.11 8.32 35.53
N ILE A 525 7.85 7.19 36.17
CA ILE A 525 7.91 7.04 37.62
C ILE A 525 9.23 6.38 37.98
N LYS A 526 10.07 7.10 38.73
CA LYS A 526 11.31 6.56 39.26
C LYS A 526 11.03 5.34 40.13
N ASP A 527 11.80 4.27 39.93
CA ASP A 527 11.73 3.07 40.76
C ASP A 527 12.24 3.37 42.19
N ILE A 528 11.30 3.45 43.14
CA ILE A 528 11.54 3.64 44.58
C ILE A 528 11.00 2.47 45.42
N TYR A 529 10.61 1.38 44.74
CA TYR A 529 9.87 0.27 45.29
C TYR A 529 10.81 -0.91 45.57
N GLU A 530 10.59 -1.60 46.68
CA GLU A 530 11.25 -2.86 47.00
C GLU A 530 10.71 -4.00 46.12
N GLY A 531 9.39 -3.99 45.87
CA GLY A 531 8.68 -5.00 45.10
C GLY A 531 8.38 -6.27 45.90
N VAL A 532 7.42 -7.06 45.40
CA VAL A 532 6.87 -8.22 46.08
C VAL A 532 7.77 -9.45 45.87
N SER A 533 8.19 -10.09 46.97
CA SER A 533 9.02 -11.29 46.93
C SER A 533 8.28 -12.48 46.30
N ALA A 534 9.01 -13.45 45.71
CA ALA A 534 8.37 -14.61 45.06
C ALA A 534 7.51 -15.44 46.04
N ASP A 535 7.92 -15.54 47.31
CA ASP A 535 7.14 -16.27 48.32
C ASP A 535 5.87 -15.52 48.75
N ASP A 536 5.87 -14.19 48.67
CA ASP A 536 4.67 -13.40 48.90
C ASP A 536 3.77 -13.36 47.66
N LEU A 537 4.36 -13.34 46.46
CA LEU A 537 3.62 -13.32 45.19
C LEU A 537 2.75 -14.57 45.01
N LYS A 538 3.24 -15.75 45.42
CA LYS A 538 2.49 -17.03 45.41
C LYS A 538 1.14 -16.98 46.13
N LYS A 539 0.93 -15.99 47.00
CA LYS A 539 -0.34 -15.83 47.73
C LYS A 539 -1.45 -15.22 46.85
N GLY A 540 -1.10 -14.69 45.68
CA GLY A 540 -1.99 -13.89 44.85
C GLY A 540 -2.37 -12.56 45.51
N GLY A 541 -3.22 -11.80 44.83
CA GLY A 541 -3.75 -10.53 45.32
C GLY A 541 -3.62 -9.37 44.33
N ASP A 542 -3.82 -8.17 44.84
CA ASP A 542 -3.89 -6.93 44.04
C ASP A 542 -2.54 -6.24 43.96
N PHE A 543 -2.09 -5.99 42.73
CA PHE A 543 -0.77 -5.44 42.44
C PHE A 543 -0.79 -4.46 41.27
N TYR A 544 0.30 -3.71 41.14
CA TYR A 544 0.66 -2.97 39.95
C TYR A 544 1.86 -3.63 39.29
N LEU A 545 1.83 -3.75 37.96
CA LEU A 545 2.95 -4.28 37.18
C LEU A 545 3.74 -3.11 36.59
N TYR A 546 4.95 -2.89 37.08
CA TYR A 546 5.82 -1.79 36.66
C TYR A 546 6.87 -2.28 35.67
N ASN A 547 6.89 -1.73 34.46
CA ASN A 547 7.91 -2.02 33.48
C ASN A 547 9.22 -1.29 33.84
N VAL A 548 10.30 -2.05 34.02
CA VAL A 548 11.59 -1.51 34.49
C VAL A 548 12.26 -0.63 33.43
N GLY A 549 12.20 -1.03 32.16
CA GLY A 549 12.84 -0.31 31.05
C GLY A 549 12.16 1.02 30.74
N GLN A 550 10.83 1.03 30.77
CA GLN A 550 10.02 2.19 30.41
C GLN A 550 9.63 3.07 31.59
N GLN A 551 9.81 2.58 32.83
CA GLN A 551 9.49 3.29 34.06
C GLN A 551 8.02 3.72 34.16
N GLN A 552 7.14 2.88 33.64
CA GLN A 552 5.68 3.07 33.63
C GLN A 552 4.98 1.78 34.05
N PHE A 553 3.69 1.86 34.32
CA PHE A 553 2.90 0.73 34.77
C PHE A 553 2.11 0.14 33.60
N LEU A 554 1.77 -1.14 33.71
CA LEU A 554 0.78 -1.77 32.85
C LEU A 554 -0.54 -1.02 32.96
N SER A 555 -1.17 -0.79 31.82
CA SER A 555 -2.49 -0.22 31.65
C SER A 555 -3.23 -0.94 30.52
N GLY A 556 -4.52 -0.68 30.40
CA GLY A 556 -5.22 -0.80 29.12
C GLY A 556 -4.93 0.45 28.28
N GLY A 557 -4.85 0.27 26.96
CA GLY A 557 -4.63 1.31 25.97
C GLY A 557 -4.50 0.65 24.59
N SER A 558 -3.85 1.35 23.64
CA SER A 558 -3.63 0.83 22.29
C SER A 558 -4.94 0.28 21.69
N ASP A 559 -4.92 -0.82 20.94
CA ASP A 559 -6.09 -1.34 20.21
C ASP A 559 -7.32 -1.52 21.14
N TRP A 560 -8.43 -0.91 20.75
CA TRP A 560 -9.68 -0.81 21.52
C TRP A 560 -9.57 -0.17 22.91
N GLY A 561 -8.46 0.48 23.26
CA GLY A 561 -8.17 0.91 24.64
C GLY A 561 -8.09 -0.26 25.62
N ALA A 562 -7.95 -1.49 25.13
CA ALA A 562 -8.03 -2.72 25.93
C ALA A 562 -6.76 -3.58 25.84
N HIS A 563 -5.96 -3.37 24.80
CA HIS A 563 -4.68 -4.04 24.66
C HIS A 563 -3.71 -3.56 25.75
N ALA A 564 -2.78 -4.42 26.13
CA ALA A 564 -1.73 -4.14 27.08
C ALA A 564 -0.89 -2.96 26.58
N ALA A 565 -0.80 -1.94 27.41
CA ALA A 565 -0.12 -0.68 27.13
C ALA A 565 0.60 -0.18 28.39
N LEU A 566 1.42 0.86 28.23
CA LEU A 566 2.12 1.51 29.34
C LEU A 566 1.56 2.90 29.61
N ALA A 567 1.21 3.15 30.87
CA ALA A 567 0.75 4.47 31.30
C ALA A 567 1.13 4.78 32.75
N VAL A 568 0.80 6.00 33.18
CA VAL A 568 0.81 6.46 34.56
C VAL A 568 -0.62 6.90 34.90
N PRO A 569 -1.22 6.48 36.03
CA PRO A 569 -0.66 5.64 37.09
C PRO A 569 -0.62 4.13 36.78
N GLY A 570 -1.17 3.70 35.64
CA GLY A 570 -1.46 2.30 35.34
C GLY A 570 -2.63 1.75 36.14
N ILE A 571 -2.96 0.48 35.91
CA ILE A 571 -4.10 -0.20 36.53
C ILE A 571 -3.67 -1.15 37.64
N VAL A 572 -4.55 -1.35 38.62
CA VAL A 572 -4.43 -2.48 39.54
C VAL A 572 -4.82 -3.74 38.78
N VAL A 573 -4.03 -4.80 38.92
CA VAL A 573 -4.37 -6.15 38.47
C VAL A 573 -4.52 -7.07 39.67
N THR A 574 -5.43 -8.03 39.58
CA THR A 574 -5.51 -9.14 40.53
C THR A 574 -4.82 -10.35 39.93
N LEU A 575 -3.78 -10.83 40.59
CA LEU A 575 -3.08 -12.06 40.22
C LEU A 575 -3.74 -13.24 40.95
N GLU A 576 -4.44 -14.06 40.18
CA GLU A 576 -5.18 -15.23 40.67
C GLU A 576 -4.32 -16.49 40.44
N PRO A 577 -3.80 -17.16 41.49
CA PRO A 577 -2.90 -18.30 41.32
C PRO A 577 -3.58 -19.48 40.61
N GLU A 578 -2.90 -20.08 39.63
CA GLU A 578 -3.40 -21.31 38.98
C GLU A 578 -3.28 -22.51 39.93
N GLU A 579 -4.37 -23.27 40.06
CA GLU A 579 -4.40 -24.43 40.95
C GLU A 579 -3.60 -25.61 40.38
N GLY A 580 -2.75 -26.23 41.21
CA GLY A 580 -2.06 -27.47 40.84
C GLY A 580 -0.70 -27.30 40.14
N VAL A 581 -0.19 -26.08 40.01
CA VAL A 581 1.18 -25.80 39.53
C VAL A 581 2.20 -26.00 40.64
N GLU A 582 3.28 -26.76 40.37
CA GLU A 582 4.23 -27.24 41.39
C GLU A 582 5.04 -26.12 42.07
N ASP A 583 5.35 -25.02 41.37
CA ASP A 583 6.10 -23.88 41.90
C ASP A 583 5.22 -22.70 42.37
N GLY A 584 3.93 -22.71 42.03
CA GLY A 584 2.95 -21.69 42.39
C GLY A 584 3.18 -20.31 41.77
N MET A 585 3.89 -20.22 40.64
CA MET A 585 4.28 -18.96 39.99
C MET A 585 3.50 -18.64 38.72
N SER A 586 2.44 -19.39 38.41
CA SER A 586 1.52 -19.11 37.30
C SER A 586 0.24 -18.47 37.79
N PHE A 587 -0.24 -17.45 37.09
CA PHE A 587 -1.41 -16.66 37.48
C PHE A 587 -2.27 -16.30 36.28
N TYR A 588 -3.60 -16.30 36.45
CA TYR A 588 -4.47 -15.51 35.60
C TYR A 588 -4.36 -14.04 36.02
N ILE A 589 -4.22 -13.14 35.05
CA ILE A 589 -4.09 -11.70 35.30
C ILE A 589 -5.45 -11.05 35.02
N ASN A 590 -6.20 -10.78 36.08
CA ASN A 590 -7.45 -10.02 36.01
C ASN A 590 -7.10 -8.53 36.00
N THR A 591 -7.39 -7.85 34.90
CA THR A 591 -7.04 -6.43 34.67
C THR A 591 -8.14 -5.47 35.14
N HIS A 592 -9.34 -6.00 35.42
CA HIS A 592 -10.56 -5.22 35.68
C HIS A 592 -11.02 -4.33 34.50
N LEU A 593 -10.42 -4.47 33.31
CA LEU A 593 -10.87 -3.82 32.08
C LEU A 593 -12.07 -4.61 31.52
N ARG A 594 -13.30 -4.20 31.84
CA ARG A 594 -14.48 -5.02 31.56
C ARG A 594 -15.02 -4.80 30.14
N ASN A 595 -15.22 -5.90 29.40
CA ASN A 595 -15.90 -5.91 28.09
C ASN A 595 -17.05 -6.93 28.07
N GLY A 596 -18.12 -6.61 28.79
CA GLY A 596 -19.28 -7.48 28.95
C GLY A 596 -19.01 -8.67 29.89
N GLY A 597 -19.58 -9.83 29.55
CA GLY A 597 -19.65 -11.00 30.43
C GLY A 597 -20.74 -10.86 31.51
N ASP A 598 -21.18 -12.00 32.05
CA ASP A 598 -22.05 -11.97 33.24
C ASP A 598 -21.23 -11.69 34.51
N ASP A 599 -21.89 -11.25 35.59
CA ASP A 599 -21.18 -10.88 36.83
C ASP A 599 -20.44 -12.07 37.48
N ALA A 600 -20.73 -13.30 37.07
CA ALA A 600 -20.08 -14.51 37.56
C ALA A 600 -18.85 -14.92 36.72
N SER A 601 -18.74 -14.43 35.48
CA SER A 601 -17.67 -14.72 34.54
C SER A 601 -17.44 -13.48 33.65
N PRO A 602 -16.92 -12.38 34.23
CA PRO A 602 -16.67 -11.15 33.50
C PRO A 602 -15.51 -11.32 32.51
N ASN A 603 -15.60 -10.62 31.38
CA ASN A 603 -14.51 -10.51 30.42
C ASN A 603 -13.59 -9.35 30.84
N GLN A 604 -12.53 -9.67 31.59
CA GLN A 604 -11.60 -8.70 32.21
C GLN A 604 -10.21 -9.30 32.50
N TYR A 605 -9.81 -10.33 31.74
CA TYR A 605 -8.54 -11.02 31.91
C TYR A 605 -7.60 -10.73 30.74
N LEU A 606 -6.31 -10.67 31.02
CA LEU A 606 -5.26 -10.61 30.01
C LEU A 606 -5.16 -11.95 29.28
N ASN A 607 -5.22 -11.93 27.96
CA ASN A 607 -4.99 -13.12 27.12
C ASN A 607 -3.58 -13.11 26.50
N TYR A 608 -3.18 -14.21 25.86
CA TYR A 608 -1.88 -14.34 25.20
C TYR A 608 -1.67 -13.39 24.02
N ARG A 609 -2.73 -12.82 23.43
CA ARG A 609 -2.66 -11.78 22.39
C ARG A 609 -2.53 -10.36 22.96
N GLY A 610 -2.52 -10.20 24.28
CA GLY A 610 -2.29 -8.92 24.95
C GLY A 610 -3.54 -8.13 25.28
N TYR A 611 -4.75 -8.65 25.01
CA TYR A 611 -6.00 -7.96 25.35
C TYR A 611 -6.38 -8.21 26.81
N GLY A 612 -6.57 -7.14 27.56
CA GLY A 612 -6.91 -7.17 28.99
C GLY A 612 -8.38 -7.40 29.29
N ASP A 613 -9.26 -7.40 28.28
CA ASP A 613 -10.71 -7.43 28.43
C ASP A 613 -11.35 -8.76 27.96
N CYS A 614 -10.63 -9.87 28.14
CA CYS A 614 -11.05 -11.21 27.69
C CYS A 614 -11.68 -12.05 28.80
N ALA A 615 -12.36 -13.14 28.41
CA ALA A 615 -12.73 -14.19 29.37
C ALA A 615 -11.47 -14.83 29.99
N ILE A 616 -11.60 -15.37 31.20
CA ILE A 616 -10.53 -16.15 31.83
C ILE A 616 -10.16 -17.36 30.95
N GLY A 617 -8.87 -17.55 30.67
CA GLY A 617 -8.43 -18.63 29.79
C GLY A 617 -6.93 -18.85 29.71
N ASP A 618 -6.13 -17.77 29.73
CA ASP A 618 -4.68 -17.84 29.58
C ASP A 618 -3.96 -17.44 30.88
N ASP A 619 -3.01 -18.26 31.33
CA ASP A 619 -2.22 -18.01 32.53
C ASP A 619 -0.75 -17.65 32.22
N PHE A 620 -0.16 -16.81 33.05
CA PHE A 620 1.18 -16.27 32.86
C PHE A 620 2.13 -16.72 33.96
N TYR A 621 3.32 -17.15 33.57
CA TYR A 621 4.39 -17.56 34.46
C TYR A 621 5.29 -16.38 34.84
N PHE A 622 5.44 -16.12 36.14
CA PHE A 622 6.28 -15.05 36.66
C PHE A 622 7.66 -15.62 37.02
N GLN A 623 8.63 -15.51 36.12
CA GLN A 623 9.98 -15.99 36.34
C GLN A 623 10.82 -14.95 37.11
N PRO A 624 11.32 -15.22 38.33
CA PRO A 624 12.16 -14.28 39.06
C PRO A 624 13.46 -13.95 38.31
N VAL A 625 13.85 -12.68 38.27
CA VAL A 625 15.12 -12.25 37.68
C VAL A 625 16.25 -12.37 38.70
N GLU A 626 17.30 -13.10 38.34
CA GLU A 626 18.43 -13.35 39.25
C GLU A 626 19.07 -12.03 39.72
N GLY A 627 19.24 -11.91 41.03
CA GLY A 627 19.86 -10.73 41.66
C GLY A 627 18.97 -9.48 41.74
N LYS A 628 17.72 -9.53 41.28
CA LYS A 628 16.76 -8.41 41.35
C LYS A 628 15.50 -8.80 42.14
N PRO A 629 15.48 -8.64 43.47
CA PRO A 629 14.31 -8.92 44.28
C PRO A 629 13.07 -8.16 43.76
N GLY A 630 11.93 -8.86 43.69
CA GLY A 630 10.66 -8.27 43.25
C GLY A 630 10.51 -8.03 41.75
N VAL A 631 11.51 -8.41 40.94
CA VAL A 631 11.50 -8.25 39.48
C VAL A 631 11.37 -9.62 38.80
N TYR A 632 10.54 -9.68 37.77
CA TYR A 632 10.16 -10.90 37.05
C TYR A 632 10.20 -10.66 35.54
N ASN A 633 10.52 -11.70 34.78
CA ASN A 633 10.08 -11.81 33.39
C ASN A 633 8.72 -12.50 33.40
N ILE A 634 7.73 -11.90 32.75
CA ILE A 634 6.37 -12.46 32.66
C ILE A 634 6.27 -13.20 31.33
N LEU A 635 5.96 -14.50 31.40
CA LEU A 635 5.98 -15.41 30.27
C LEU A 635 4.59 -16.02 30.07
N GLN A 636 4.27 -16.45 28.85
CA GLN A 636 3.13 -17.34 28.64
C GLN A 636 3.42 -18.68 29.33
N ASN A 637 2.48 -19.21 30.10
CA ASN A 637 2.75 -20.43 30.87
C ASN A 637 2.95 -21.66 29.97
N ASP A 638 2.16 -21.76 28.89
CA ASP A 638 2.28 -22.83 27.88
C ASP A 638 3.53 -22.70 27.00
N TYR A 639 4.03 -21.47 26.84
CA TYR A 639 5.16 -21.12 25.98
C TYR A 639 6.18 -20.27 26.75
N ARG A 640 6.98 -20.92 27.62
CA ARG A 640 7.94 -20.26 28.51
C ARG A 640 9.15 -19.60 27.83
N ASP A 641 9.14 -19.49 26.51
CA ASP A 641 10.08 -18.67 25.73
C ASP A 641 9.43 -17.39 25.17
N VAL A 642 8.13 -17.19 25.44
CA VAL A 642 7.33 -16.05 24.99
C VAL A 642 7.16 -15.06 26.12
N HIS A 643 7.56 -13.82 25.89
CA HIS A 643 7.70 -12.79 26.91
C HIS A 643 6.71 -11.65 26.70
N MET A 644 6.19 -11.15 27.82
CA MET A 644 5.57 -9.84 27.89
C MET A 644 6.65 -8.76 27.96
N ALA A 645 6.69 -7.87 26.97
CA ALA A 645 7.66 -6.79 26.89
C ALA A 645 7.09 -5.56 26.20
N TRP A 646 7.56 -4.37 26.56
CA TRP A 646 7.28 -3.16 25.78
C TRP A 646 7.78 -3.36 24.35
N ASN A 647 6.85 -3.26 23.41
CA ASN A 647 7.10 -3.42 21.99
C ASN A 647 6.07 -2.58 21.22
N PRO A 648 6.42 -1.36 20.79
CA PRO A 648 5.50 -0.46 20.09
C PRO A 648 5.11 -0.95 18.69
N TRP A 649 5.74 -2.04 18.22
CA TRP A 649 5.50 -2.67 16.92
C TRP A 649 4.87 -4.05 17.06
N ALA A 650 4.39 -4.42 18.25
CA ALA A 650 3.64 -5.66 18.42
C ALA A 650 2.38 -5.65 17.54
N SER A 651 2.09 -6.79 16.92
CA SER A 651 0.88 -6.94 16.10
C SER A 651 -0.35 -6.92 17.00
N VAL A 652 -1.35 -6.12 16.63
CA VAL A 652 -2.68 -6.07 17.26
C VAL A 652 -3.74 -6.40 16.20
N ASP A 653 -4.90 -6.94 16.61
CA ASP A 653 -5.88 -7.53 15.68
C ASP A 653 -6.51 -6.52 14.72
N ALA A 654 -6.67 -5.26 15.13
CA ALA A 654 -7.30 -4.23 14.29
C ALA A 654 -6.37 -3.07 13.91
N GLY A 655 -5.06 -3.24 14.09
CA GLY A 655 -4.02 -2.34 13.61
C GLY A 655 -3.86 -1.01 14.35
N GLN A 656 -4.53 -0.78 15.49
CA GLN A 656 -4.41 0.46 16.29
C GLN A 656 -3.32 0.35 17.39
N GLY A 657 -2.16 -0.20 17.02
CA GLY A 657 -0.96 -0.22 17.87
C GLY A 657 -0.34 1.18 17.98
N ASP A 658 0.26 1.53 19.12
CA ASP A 658 0.94 2.82 19.30
C ASP A 658 2.24 2.71 20.10
N GLU A 659 2.88 3.84 20.41
CA GLU A 659 4.17 3.81 21.09
C GLU A 659 4.12 3.21 22.51
N THR A 660 2.94 3.07 23.11
CA THR A 660 2.75 2.54 24.47
C THR A 660 2.56 1.03 24.49
N THR A 661 2.33 0.40 23.33
CA THR A 661 1.97 -1.02 23.21
C THR A 661 2.96 -1.96 23.90
N VAL A 662 2.41 -2.94 24.61
CA VAL A 662 3.14 -4.05 25.23
C VAL A 662 2.77 -5.33 24.50
N GLY A 663 3.74 -5.94 23.82
CA GLY A 663 3.53 -7.26 23.23
C GLY A 663 3.57 -8.34 24.31
N THR A 664 2.70 -9.35 24.19
CA THR A 664 2.70 -10.56 25.03
C THR A 664 3.21 -11.79 24.27
N GLU A 665 3.69 -11.60 23.04
CA GLU A 665 4.13 -12.66 22.11
C GLU A 665 5.60 -12.53 21.68
N ASN A 666 6.42 -11.82 22.46
CA ASN A 666 7.81 -11.53 22.08
C ASN A 666 8.73 -12.75 22.32
N ARG A 667 9.62 -13.03 21.37
CA ARG A 667 10.61 -14.11 21.44
C ARG A 667 12.02 -13.56 21.20
N ASP A 668 13.04 -14.38 21.49
CA ASP A 668 14.45 -14.08 21.20
C ASP A 668 14.98 -12.77 21.82
N LEU A 669 14.42 -12.38 22.96
CA LEU A 669 14.84 -11.18 23.71
C LEU A 669 16.18 -11.40 24.44
N ASP A 670 16.94 -10.32 24.63
CA ASP A 670 18.11 -10.34 25.51
C ASP A 670 17.63 -10.65 26.96
N PRO A 671 18.24 -11.61 27.68
CA PRO A 671 17.88 -11.91 29.06
C PRO A 671 17.96 -10.70 30.03
N ASN A 672 18.72 -9.67 29.67
CA ASN A 672 18.86 -8.43 30.43
C ASN A 672 18.00 -7.28 29.88
N ASP A 673 17.16 -7.51 28.88
CA ASP A 673 16.27 -6.49 28.34
C ASP A 673 15.35 -5.96 29.44
N LEU A 674 15.50 -4.67 29.75
CA LEU A 674 14.71 -4.02 30.79
C LEU A 674 13.27 -3.83 30.35
N ASN A 675 12.99 -3.81 29.04
CA ASN A 675 11.64 -3.72 28.50
C ASN A 675 10.82 -5.00 28.72
N ALA A 676 11.48 -6.12 28.99
CA ALA A 676 10.86 -7.41 29.33
C ALA A 676 10.78 -7.68 30.84
N GLN A 677 11.33 -6.78 31.67
CA GLN A 677 11.40 -6.95 33.11
C GLN A 677 10.33 -6.13 33.82
N TRP A 678 9.61 -6.80 34.71
CA TRP A 678 8.45 -6.26 35.41
C TRP A 678 8.65 -6.36 36.92
N LYS A 679 8.53 -5.24 37.62
CA LYS A 679 8.47 -5.21 39.08
C LYS A 679 7.02 -5.29 39.54
N VAL A 680 6.72 -6.20 40.47
CA VAL A 680 5.39 -6.33 41.06
C VAL A 680 5.32 -5.50 42.33
N ILE A 681 4.39 -4.57 42.41
CA ILE A 681 4.25 -3.60 43.52
C ILE A 681 2.86 -3.75 44.15
N SER A 682 2.79 -3.86 45.47
CA SER A 682 1.49 -3.94 46.17
C SER A 682 0.84 -2.55 46.34
N ALA A 683 -0.48 -2.49 46.43
CA ALA A 683 -1.18 -1.23 46.72
C ALA A 683 -0.73 -0.60 48.05
N ALA A 684 -0.45 -1.43 49.07
CA ALA A 684 0.06 -0.97 50.36
C ALA A 684 1.46 -0.34 50.25
N GLU A 685 2.34 -0.92 49.43
CA GLU A 685 3.67 -0.37 49.17
C GLU A 685 3.59 0.94 48.39
N ARG A 686 2.71 1.02 47.38
CA ARG A 686 2.49 2.24 46.60
C ARG A 686 1.97 3.39 47.48
N LEU A 687 1.04 3.11 48.39
CA LEU A 687 0.55 4.09 49.37
C LEU A 687 1.65 4.51 50.36
N ALA A 688 2.39 3.56 50.93
CA ALA A 688 3.49 3.85 51.87
C ALA A 688 4.65 4.63 51.22
N ALA A 689 4.79 4.59 49.89
CA ALA A 689 5.78 5.38 49.19
C ALA A 689 5.55 6.89 49.35
N LEU A 690 4.32 7.34 49.58
CA LEU A 690 4.00 8.76 49.83
C LEU A 690 4.72 9.31 51.07
N ASP A 691 5.04 8.48 52.08
CA ASP A 691 5.80 8.90 53.26
C ASP A 691 7.26 9.28 52.93
N LYS A 692 7.76 8.90 51.74
CA LYS A 692 9.08 9.25 51.22
C LYS A 692 9.09 10.56 50.43
N ALA A 693 7.94 11.23 50.31
CA ALA A 693 7.80 12.46 49.54
C ALA A 693 8.53 13.64 50.20
N SER A 694 9.18 14.44 49.37
CA SER A 694 9.85 15.69 49.74
C SER A 694 9.98 16.61 48.52
N VAL A 695 10.41 17.86 48.71
CA VAL A 695 10.72 18.78 47.60
C VAL A 695 11.66 18.16 46.55
N ASP A 696 12.69 17.42 46.98
CA ASP A 696 13.70 16.82 46.08
C ASP A 696 13.31 15.42 45.56
N ASN A 697 12.26 14.82 46.13
CA ASN A 697 11.80 13.49 45.79
C ASN A 697 10.27 13.44 45.86
N PRO A 698 9.57 14.07 44.90
CA PRO A 698 8.13 13.95 44.81
C PRO A 698 7.72 12.52 44.46
N VAL A 699 6.51 12.14 44.89
CA VAL A 699 5.95 10.80 44.67
C VAL A 699 4.64 10.92 43.90
N ASP A 700 4.44 10.05 42.92
CA ASP A 700 3.17 9.95 42.19
C ASP A 700 2.04 9.55 43.14
N ALA A 701 0.99 10.36 43.18
CA ALA A 701 -0.26 10.13 43.88
C ALA A 701 -1.45 10.00 42.90
N SER A 702 -1.20 9.97 41.58
CA SER A 702 -2.25 9.90 40.55
C SER A 702 -3.08 8.62 40.63
N PHE A 703 -2.55 7.56 41.26
CA PHE A 703 -3.29 6.31 41.51
C PHE A 703 -4.45 6.44 42.49
N LEU A 704 -4.58 7.59 43.17
CA LEU A 704 -5.75 7.92 43.99
C LEU A 704 -6.91 8.49 43.15
N ILE A 705 -6.66 8.83 41.88
CA ILE A 705 -7.67 9.35 40.96
C ILE A 705 -8.30 8.17 40.23
N ASP A 706 -9.64 8.09 40.21
CA ASP A 706 -10.35 7.08 39.43
C ASP A 706 -10.27 7.45 37.94
N ASN A 707 -9.88 6.49 37.10
CA ASN A 707 -9.78 6.61 35.63
C ASN A 707 -9.20 7.96 35.13
N PRO A 708 -7.96 8.32 35.51
CA PRO A 708 -7.39 9.64 35.24
C PRO A 708 -7.00 9.89 33.78
N GLY A 709 -6.97 8.83 32.97
CA GLY A 709 -6.65 8.88 31.53
C GLY A 709 -7.84 8.49 30.65
N PHE A 710 -9.06 8.53 31.19
CA PHE A 710 -10.32 8.25 30.48
C PHE A 710 -10.32 6.99 29.58
N ASN A 711 -9.65 5.94 30.02
CA ASN A 711 -9.66 4.67 29.32
C ASN A 711 -11.11 4.15 29.24
N GLN A 712 -11.58 3.81 28.03
CA GLN A 712 -12.97 3.45 27.80
C GLN A 712 -13.44 2.16 28.52
N ARG A 713 -12.51 1.27 28.88
CA ARG A 713 -12.76 0.00 29.57
C ARG A 713 -12.74 0.12 31.09
N MET A 714 -12.30 1.26 31.61
CA MET A 714 -12.35 1.57 33.04
C MET A 714 -13.69 2.24 33.40
N SER A 715 -14.08 2.12 34.67
CA SER A 715 -15.28 2.81 35.18
C SER A 715 -15.06 4.32 35.23
N ASP A 716 -16.07 5.07 34.80
CA ASP A 716 -16.16 6.53 34.87
C ASP A 716 -17.06 7.02 36.01
N GLU A 717 -17.58 6.12 36.86
CA GLU A 717 -18.51 6.46 37.95
C GLU A 717 -17.93 7.39 39.03
N GLY A 718 -16.60 7.46 39.15
CA GLY A 718 -15.91 8.41 40.03
C GLY A 718 -15.96 9.86 39.54
N TRP A 719 -16.26 10.09 38.26
CA TRP A 719 -16.35 11.41 37.66
C TRP A 719 -17.78 11.96 37.71
N ILE A 720 -17.92 13.17 38.24
CA ILE A 720 -19.15 13.96 38.29
C ILE A 720 -19.13 14.90 37.08
N THR A 721 -20.17 14.83 36.27
CA THR A 721 -20.34 15.69 35.10
C THR A 721 -21.67 16.43 35.12
N SER A 722 -21.66 17.69 34.71
CA SER A 722 -22.86 18.47 34.37
C SER A 722 -22.59 19.30 33.11
N HIS A 723 -23.60 19.52 32.29
CA HIS A 723 -23.48 20.37 31.09
C HIS A 723 -24.84 20.84 30.60
N ASN A 724 -24.85 21.97 29.88
CA ASN A 724 -25.96 22.43 29.06
C ASN A 724 -25.49 22.63 27.61
N ALA A 725 -26.35 22.37 26.62
CA ALA A 725 -26.03 22.51 25.20
C ALA A 725 -27.22 23.07 24.39
N PRO A 726 -27.00 23.70 23.22
CA PRO A 726 -28.04 24.42 22.50
C PRO A 726 -29.28 23.62 22.07
N ASP A 727 -29.24 22.28 21.97
CA ASP A 727 -30.36 21.51 21.40
C ASP A 727 -30.69 20.18 22.09
N GLY A 728 -30.10 19.88 23.26
CA GLY A 728 -30.41 18.64 24.01
C GLY A 728 -30.13 17.34 23.25
N ASP A 729 -29.30 17.38 22.20
CA ASP A 729 -28.82 16.22 21.45
C ASP A 729 -27.63 15.60 22.17
N ASP A 730 -27.85 14.46 22.81
CA ASP A 730 -26.90 13.69 23.61
C ASP A 730 -25.81 13.00 22.76
N ARG A 731 -25.86 13.14 21.44
CA ARG A 731 -24.91 12.53 20.48
C ARG A 731 -23.71 13.42 20.15
N LEU A 732 -23.62 14.61 20.74
CA LEU A 732 -22.68 15.67 20.35
C LEU A 732 -21.46 15.79 21.28
N GLY A 733 -20.84 14.69 21.74
CA GLY A 733 -19.55 14.72 22.43
C GLY A 733 -19.56 15.34 23.83
N TYR A 734 -20.13 14.63 24.82
CA TYR A 734 -20.17 15.00 26.24
C TYR A 734 -19.78 13.82 27.14
N GLY A 735 -18.53 13.37 27.02
CA GLY A 735 -18.08 12.12 27.62
C GLY A 735 -16.77 11.62 27.02
N ILE A 736 -16.41 10.38 27.33
CA ILE A 736 -15.31 9.67 26.65
C ILE A 736 -15.63 9.61 25.16
N TRP A 737 -14.80 10.27 24.35
CA TRP A 737 -14.95 10.36 22.90
C TRP A 737 -15.02 8.98 22.25
N GLU A 738 -16.02 8.78 21.40
CA GLU A 738 -16.28 7.52 20.68
C GLU A 738 -16.16 6.25 21.55
N ARG A 739 -16.66 6.30 22.79
CA ARG A 739 -16.70 5.12 23.68
C ARG A 739 -17.37 3.93 22.97
N GLY A 740 -16.67 2.81 22.90
CA GLY A 740 -17.05 1.60 22.17
C GLY A 740 -16.47 1.50 20.75
N GLY A 741 -15.82 2.54 20.24
CA GLY A 741 -15.07 2.54 18.99
C GLY A 741 -13.68 1.92 19.13
N ASN A 742 -13.04 1.63 18.00
CA ASN A 742 -11.66 1.14 17.96
C ASN A 742 -10.68 2.29 17.71
N HIS A 743 -9.99 2.71 18.78
CA HIS A 743 -8.94 3.73 18.77
C HIS A 743 -7.81 3.28 19.68
N ASN A 744 -6.61 3.84 19.45
CA ASN A 744 -5.43 3.54 20.25
C ASN A 744 -5.44 4.25 21.62
N ASP A 745 -6.17 5.36 21.73
CA ASP A 745 -6.30 6.13 22.97
C ASP A 745 -7.61 6.94 23.00
N PHE A 746 -7.98 7.47 24.17
CA PHE A 746 -9.28 8.09 24.45
C PHE A 746 -9.11 9.36 25.28
N ALA A 747 -10.04 10.31 25.14
CA ALA A 747 -10.12 11.51 25.97
C ALA A 747 -11.57 11.88 26.25
N TRP A 748 -11.79 12.72 27.26
CA TRP A 748 -13.08 13.32 27.50
C TRP A 748 -13.30 14.53 26.59
N GLU A 749 -14.44 14.60 25.93
CA GLU A 749 -14.81 15.67 25.01
C GLU A 749 -16.02 16.46 25.53
N TYR A 750 -15.97 17.78 25.37
CA TYR A 750 -17.13 18.67 25.35
C TYR A 750 -17.16 19.46 24.05
N TRP A 751 -18.12 19.16 23.17
CA TRP A 751 -18.35 19.91 21.95
C TRP A 751 -19.54 20.85 22.08
N ASN A 752 -19.32 22.14 21.83
CA ASN A 752 -20.36 23.18 21.76
C ASN A 752 -21.24 23.31 23.03
N ALA A 753 -20.69 22.96 24.19
CA ALA A 753 -21.40 23.11 25.47
C ALA A 753 -21.59 24.59 25.80
N HIS A 754 -22.76 25.01 26.30
CA HIS A 754 -22.96 26.35 26.86
C HIS A 754 -22.19 26.54 28.17
N ASP A 755 -22.30 25.53 29.05
CA ASP A 755 -21.61 25.43 30.31
C ASP A 755 -21.32 23.96 30.60
N PHE A 756 -20.31 23.68 31.42
CA PHE A 756 -20.07 22.34 31.95
C PHE A 756 -19.28 22.35 33.25
N GLU A 757 -19.36 21.24 33.97
CA GLU A 757 -18.45 20.87 35.05
C GLU A 757 -18.06 19.41 34.89
N LEU A 758 -16.76 19.10 35.01
CA LEU A 758 -16.19 17.76 35.06
C LEU A 758 -15.27 17.68 36.27
N ASN A 759 -15.62 16.90 37.30
CA ASN A 759 -14.82 16.84 38.52
C ASN A 759 -14.86 15.48 39.21
N GLN A 760 -13.93 15.28 40.13
CA GLN A 760 -13.87 14.12 41.01
C GLN A 760 -13.61 14.58 42.46
N THR A 761 -14.24 13.89 43.42
CA THR A 761 -13.91 14.01 44.83
C THR A 761 -12.98 12.86 45.22
N ILE A 762 -11.72 13.18 45.51
CA ILE A 762 -10.71 12.21 45.90
C ILE A 762 -10.65 12.14 47.43
N TYR A 763 -10.83 10.94 47.98
CA TYR A 763 -10.79 10.69 49.42
C TYR A 763 -9.41 10.22 49.88
N ASP A 764 -9.16 10.32 51.19
CA ASP A 764 -7.94 9.82 51.84
C ASP A 764 -6.61 10.36 51.29
N VAL A 765 -6.65 11.55 50.67
CA VAL A 765 -5.45 12.29 50.23
C VAL A 765 -4.68 12.82 51.46
N PRO A 766 -3.38 12.48 51.61
CA PRO A 766 -2.56 12.98 52.71
C PRO A 766 -2.51 14.53 52.80
N GLU A 767 -2.39 15.07 54.00
CA GLU A 767 -2.06 16.49 54.21
C GLU A 767 -0.67 16.79 53.63
N GLY A 768 -0.53 17.89 52.89
CA GLY A 768 0.76 18.39 52.39
C GLY A 768 0.66 19.11 51.06
N VAL A 769 1.80 19.34 50.40
CA VAL A 769 1.87 20.10 49.14
C VAL A 769 1.77 19.17 47.94
N TYR A 770 1.01 19.59 46.93
CA TYR A 770 0.76 18.85 45.70
C TYR A 770 0.97 19.72 44.46
N ILE A 771 1.28 19.06 43.35
CA ILE A 771 0.99 19.57 42.00
C ILE A 771 -0.14 18.71 41.44
N ALA A 772 -1.24 19.35 41.06
CA ALA A 772 -2.25 18.75 40.19
C ALA A 772 -1.98 19.19 38.74
N GLU A 773 -2.03 18.25 37.80
CA GLU A 773 -1.83 18.51 36.37
C GLU A 773 -2.98 17.87 35.57
N VAL A 774 -3.35 18.49 34.45
CA VAL A 774 -4.26 17.93 33.45
C VAL A 774 -3.82 18.33 32.05
N GLN A 775 -3.94 17.42 31.08
CA GLN A 775 -3.80 17.78 29.67
C GLN A 775 -5.15 18.21 29.13
N ALA A 776 -5.27 19.49 28.80
CA ALA A 776 -6.54 20.04 28.34
C ALA A 776 -6.30 21.23 27.42
N LEU A 777 -7.15 21.34 26.40
CA LEU A 777 -7.19 22.50 25.52
C LEU A 777 -8.60 23.05 25.38
N TYR A 778 -8.68 24.34 25.08
CA TYR A 778 -9.89 25.03 24.68
C TYR A 778 -9.75 25.66 23.31
N ARG A 779 -10.80 25.53 22.49
CA ARG A 779 -10.96 26.23 21.21
C ARG A 779 -12.27 27.01 21.23
N ASN A 780 -12.21 28.31 20.92
CA ASN A 780 -13.35 29.22 20.94
C ASN A 780 -14.06 29.30 19.57
N GLY A 781 -14.95 28.34 19.32
CA GLY A 781 -15.70 28.19 18.08
C GLY A 781 -15.00 27.32 17.04
N HIS A 782 -15.45 27.37 15.78
CA HIS A 782 -14.92 26.52 14.71
C HIS A 782 -13.41 26.75 14.43
N HIS A 783 -12.70 25.68 14.07
CA HIS A 783 -11.25 25.70 13.84
C HIS A 783 -10.79 26.72 12.79
N ASP A 784 -11.53 26.86 11.68
CA ASP A 784 -11.24 27.84 10.60
C ASP A 784 -11.25 29.30 11.05
N MET A 785 -11.87 29.62 12.19
CA MET A 785 -12.04 30.99 12.67
C MET A 785 -11.25 31.24 13.96
N GLN A 786 -10.60 30.22 14.51
CA GLN A 786 -9.91 30.31 15.79
C GLN A 786 -8.76 31.31 15.74
N ALA A 787 -7.97 31.31 14.66
CA ALA A 787 -6.87 32.25 14.56
C ALA A 787 -7.37 33.69 14.46
N THR A 788 -8.48 33.95 13.75
CA THR A 788 -9.13 35.27 13.73
C THR A 788 -9.55 35.75 15.12
N LYS A 789 -9.99 34.83 15.98
CA LYS A 789 -10.45 35.11 17.34
C LYS A 789 -9.35 35.23 18.38
N ARG A 790 -8.07 35.01 18.02
CA ARG A 790 -6.93 35.11 18.95
C ARG A 790 -6.80 36.47 19.67
N ASN A 791 -7.32 37.53 19.05
CA ASN A 791 -7.30 38.89 19.58
C ASN A 791 -8.53 39.24 20.44
N ASP A 792 -9.50 38.33 20.57
CA ASP A 792 -10.64 38.47 21.48
C ASP A 792 -10.19 38.13 22.91
N THR A 793 -9.48 39.06 23.55
CA THR A 793 -8.83 38.85 24.86
C THR A 793 -9.81 38.47 25.97
N ASP A 794 -11.10 38.77 25.80
CA ASP A 794 -12.12 38.52 26.81
C ASP A 794 -12.72 37.10 26.67
N ASN A 795 -12.65 36.48 25.49
CA ASN A 795 -13.27 35.17 25.22
C ASN A 795 -12.31 34.11 24.67
N ASN A 796 -11.03 34.42 24.46
CA ASN A 796 -10.09 33.44 23.90
C ASN A 796 -9.81 32.25 24.85
N ASN A 797 -10.26 32.32 26.11
CA ASN A 797 -10.24 31.18 27.02
C ASN A 797 -11.30 31.27 28.13
N LEU A 798 -12.22 30.30 28.17
CA LEU A 798 -13.36 30.29 29.09
C LEU A 798 -13.38 29.10 30.05
N VAL A 799 -12.36 28.24 30.00
CA VAL A 799 -12.32 27.00 30.77
C VAL A 799 -11.28 27.10 31.88
N THR A 800 -11.72 26.78 33.10
CA THR A 800 -10.90 26.85 34.31
C THR A 800 -10.65 25.45 34.85
N PHE A 801 -9.38 25.11 35.07
CA PHE A 801 -8.95 23.95 35.84
C PHE A 801 -8.84 24.34 37.31
N TYR A 802 -9.27 23.47 38.23
CA TYR A 802 -9.20 23.70 39.67
C TYR A 802 -8.75 22.46 40.44
N ALA A 803 -8.06 22.70 41.55
CA ALA A 803 -7.69 21.71 42.55
C ALA A 803 -7.84 22.31 43.95
N GLY A 804 -8.76 21.76 44.75
CA GLY A 804 -9.13 22.35 46.04
C GLY A 804 -9.77 23.73 45.86
N MET A 805 -9.12 24.77 46.36
CA MET A 805 -9.57 26.16 46.26
C MET A 805 -8.77 26.98 45.23
N ASP A 806 -7.76 26.37 44.61
CA ASP A 806 -6.87 27.00 43.65
C ASP A 806 -7.34 26.69 42.22
N GLU A 807 -7.21 27.66 41.32
CA GLU A 807 -7.74 27.60 39.95
C GLU A 807 -6.82 28.28 38.94
N THR A 808 -6.83 27.82 37.69
CA THR A 808 -6.10 28.42 36.56
C THR A 808 -6.86 28.20 35.25
N PRO A 809 -6.83 29.15 34.29
CA PRO A 809 -7.29 28.86 32.93
C PRO A 809 -6.45 27.74 32.29
N ILE A 810 -7.05 26.95 31.38
CA ILE A 810 -6.33 25.91 30.62
C ILE A 810 -5.64 26.48 29.37
N ALA A 811 -4.95 25.66 28.57
CA ALA A 811 -4.30 26.12 27.35
C ALA A 811 -5.30 26.41 26.22
N ASN A 812 -4.99 27.41 25.39
CA ASN A 812 -5.68 27.63 24.12
C ASN A 812 -5.10 26.68 23.06
N ILE A 813 -5.93 26.22 22.13
CA ILE A 813 -5.50 25.36 21.02
C ILE A 813 -4.37 25.95 20.16
N LEU A 814 -4.20 27.27 20.15
CA LEU A 814 -3.14 27.94 19.40
C LEU A 814 -1.77 27.92 20.11
N ASP A 815 -1.72 27.61 21.41
CA ASP A 815 -0.51 27.74 22.23
C ASP A 815 0.63 26.81 21.77
N TYR A 816 0.28 25.68 21.13
CA TYR A 816 1.22 24.65 20.67
C TYR A 816 1.11 24.38 19.16
N MET A 817 0.70 25.40 18.40
CA MET A 817 0.58 25.34 16.93
C MET A 817 1.92 24.96 16.26
N ASN A 818 1.85 24.15 15.20
CA ASN A 818 2.99 23.61 14.43
C ASN A 818 3.94 22.68 15.20
N LEU A 819 3.62 22.25 16.43
CA LEU A 819 4.53 21.43 17.22
C LEU A 819 4.44 19.93 16.97
N CYS A 820 3.43 19.43 16.24
CA CYS A 820 3.38 18.05 15.74
C CYS A 820 3.15 18.05 14.21
N PRO A 821 4.22 18.27 13.42
CA PRO A 821 4.13 18.49 11.98
C PRO A 821 3.45 17.35 11.23
N GLY A 822 2.46 17.66 10.41
CA GLY A 822 1.71 16.70 9.59
C GLY A 822 0.79 15.78 10.40
N GLU A 823 0.45 16.16 11.64
CA GLU A 823 -0.53 15.47 12.49
C GLU A 823 -1.78 16.33 12.76
N GLY A 824 -1.74 17.62 12.40
CA GLY A 824 -2.86 18.56 12.55
C GLY A 824 -3.43 19.06 11.23
N GLU A 825 -4.32 20.03 11.30
CA GLU A 825 -4.87 20.76 10.15
C GLU A 825 -4.55 22.25 10.23
N MET A 826 -4.47 22.90 9.07
CA MET A 826 -4.17 24.33 8.99
C MET A 826 -5.32 25.17 9.57
N ALA A 827 -5.01 25.98 10.58
CA ALA A 827 -5.91 27.03 11.06
C ALA A 827 -5.82 28.27 10.17
N ASP A 828 -6.98 28.87 9.88
CA ASP A 828 -7.11 30.07 9.05
C ASP A 828 -7.34 31.33 9.90
N ASP A 829 -6.75 32.44 9.47
CA ASP A 829 -7.10 33.80 9.86
C ASP A 829 -7.89 34.46 8.73
N VAL A 830 -9.21 34.48 8.89
CA VAL A 830 -10.16 35.09 7.96
C VAL A 830 -10.39 36.54 8.34
N THR A 831 -10.11 37.46 7.42
CA THR A 831 -10.48 38.87 7.54
C THR A 831 -11.80 39.10 6.82
N THR A 832 -12.79 39.66 7.52
CA THR A 832 -14.08 40.06 6.95
C THR A 832 -14.22 41.59 6.91
N GLU A 833 -14.97 42.10 5.92
CA GLU A 833 -15.42 43.48 5.86
C GLU A 833 -16.94 43.55 5.74
N LEU A 834 -17.55 44.63 6.27
CA LEU A 834 -18.98 44.87 6.09
C LEU A 834 -19.28 45.41 4.68
N GLN A 835 -20.07 44.64 3.92
CA GLN A 835 -20.70 45.11 2.69
C GLN A 835 -22.21 45.30 2.94
N GLY A 836 -22.57 46.48 3.46
CA GLY A 836 -23.91 46.71 4.01
C GLY A 836 -24.03 46.09 5.41
N ASP A 837 -25.07 45.27 5.62
CA ASP A 837 -25.32 44.56 6.89
C ASP A 837 -24.83 43.09 6.85
N GLN A 838 -23.89 42.77 5.95
CA GLN A 838 -23.33 41.44 5.78
C GLN A 838 -21.81 41.50 5.93
N GLU A 839 -21.24 40.62 6.74
CA GLU A 839 -19.81 40.36 6.75
C GLU A 839 -19.45 39.51 5.52
N VAL A 840 -18.47 39.98 4.76
CA VAL A 840 -17.95 39.30 3.58
C VAL A 840 -16.46 39.04 3.79
N GLU A 841 -16.03 37.79 3.61
CA GLU A 841 -14.61 37.42 3.61
C GLU A 841 -13.87 38.22 2.52
N VAL A 842 -12.82 38.94 2.91
CA VAL A 842 -11.96 39.72 2.02
C VAL A 842 -10.53 39.19 1.96
N ALA A 843 -10.10 38.40 2.95
CA ALA A 843 -8.83 37.70 2.94
C ALA A 843 -8.86 36.47 3.86
N ARG A 844 -7.99 35.50 3.56
CA ARG A 844 -7.74 34.30 4.36
C ARG A 844 -6.25 34.01 4.36
N GLU A 845 -5.67 33.86 5.55
CA GLU A 845 -4.25 33.56 5.75
C GLU A 845 -4.11 32.29 6.61
N HIS A 846 -3.39 31.29 6.11
CA HIS A 846 -3.08 30.09 6.90
C HIS A 846 -2.04 30.45 7.97
N VAL A 847 -2.35 30.15 9.24
CA VAL A 847 -1.54 30.56 10.41
C VAL A 847 -0.63 29.44 10.91
N GLY A 848 -1.10 28.20 10.83
CA GLY A 848 -0.32 27.01 11.21
C GLY A 848 -1.19 25.82 11.58
N GLU A 849 -0.55 24.68 11.81
CA GLU A 849 -1.22 23.42 12.12
C GLU A 849 -1.65 23.33 13.59
N VAL A 850 -2.92 22.98 13.81
CA VAL A 850 -3.52 22.69 15.12
C VAL A 850 -4.36 21.42 15.03
N PRO A 851 -4.64 20.73 16.14
CA PRO A 851 -5.54 19.58 16.10
C PRO A 851 -6.98 19.99 15.76
N ARG A 852 -7.66 19.21 14.91
CA ARG A 852 -9.08 19.41 14.55
C ARG A 852 -10.00 18.38 15.21
N TYR A 853 -9.52 17.15 15.38
CA TYR A 853 -10.27 16.02 15.96
C TYR A 853 -9.51 15.41 17.15
N VAL A 854 -10.22 14.67 18.00
CA VAL A 854 -9.65 14.08 19.24
C VAL A 854 -8.37 13.26 19.01
N PRO A 855 -8.24 12.38 17.99
CA PRO A 855 -6.98 11.67 17.74
C PRO A 855 -5.77 12.58 17.51
N GLN A 856 -5.99 13.74 16.89
CA GLN A 856 -4.92 14.73 16.68
C GLN A 856 -4.58 15.44 18.00
N VAL A 857 -5.56 15.69 18.88
CA VAL A 857 -5.28 16.22 20.23
C VAL A 857 -4.44 15.22 21.02
N LEU A 858 -4.79 13.94 20.96
CA LEU A 858 -4.06 12.85 21.63
C LEU A 858 -2.59 12.79 21.16
N ALA A 859 -2.32 13.01 19.86
CA ALA A 859 -0.94 13.10 19.37
C ALA A 859 -0.14 14.24 20.02
N TRP A 860 -0.76 15.41 20.27
CA TRP A 860 -0.13 16.51 21.02
C TRP A 860 0.03 16.16 22.50
N PHE A 861 -0.96 15.50 23.11
CA PHE A 861 -0.89 15.08 24.50
C PHE A 861 0.26 14.10 24.72
N HIS A 862 0.40 13.09 23.85
CA HIS A 862 1.53 12.14 23.88
C HIS A 862 2.88 12.81 23.61
N ALA A 863 2.90 13.90 22.84
CA ALA A 863 4.10 14.72 22.65
C ALA A 863 4.41 15.66 23.85
N GLY A 864 3.58 15.64 24.90
CA GLY A 864 3.79 16.36 26.16
C GLY A 864 3.19 17.77 26.22
N PHE A 865 2.34 18.15 25.27
CA PHE A 865 1.76 19.49 25.18
C PHE A 865 0.43 19.63 25.94
N TYR A 866 -0.07 20.87 26.02
CA TYR A 866 -1.33 21.24 26.69
C TYR A 866 -1.42 20.85 28.18
N LYS A 867 -0.29 20.74 28.87
CA LYS A 867 -0.25 20.53 30.32
C LYS A 867 -0.64 21.80 31.06
N ASN A 868 -1.60 21.69 31.96
CA ASN A 868 -2.07 22.75 32.85
C ASN A 868 -1.84 22.30 34.28
N GLN A 869 -1.26 23.14 35.14
CA GLN A 869 -0.84 22.72 36.48
C GLN A 869 -1.22 23.73 37.56
N ILE A 870 -1.49 23.21 38.76
CA ILE A 870 -1.77 23.98 39.98
C ILE A 870 -0.90 23.43 41.10
N VAL A 871 -0.16 24.31 41.77
CA VAL A 871 0.57 23.98 43.01
C VAL A 871 -0.26 24.45 44.19
N PHE A 872 -0.62 23.53 45.09
CA PHE A 872 -1.50 23.85 46.22
C PHE A 872 -1.12 23.12 47.50
N GLN A 873 -1.53 23.70 48.63
CA GLN A 873 -1.46 23.08 49.95
C GLN A 873 -2.79 22.40 50.25
N HIS A 874 -2.75 21.10 50.57
CA HIS A 874 -3.91 20.36 51.06
C HIS A 874 -3.85 20.25 52.58
N ASP A 875 -4.90 20.71 53.26
CA ASP A 875 -5.00 20.71 54.73
C ASP A 875 -5.57 19.40 55.31
N GLY A 876 -5.79 18.39 54.45
CA GLY A 876 -6.40 17.10 54.80
C GLY A 876 -7.92 17.08 54.61
N GLY A 877 -8.47 15.89 54.37
CA GLY A 877 -9.88 15.68 54.00
C GLY A 877 -10.05 15.42 52.49
N PRO A 878 -11.30 15.47 51.96
CA PRO A 878 -11.55 15.26 50.54
C PRO A 878 -10.94 16.37 49.67
N LEU A 879 -10.34 15.99 48.53
CA LEU A 879 -9.82 16.90 47.51
C LEU A 879 -10.80 16.95 46.34
N PHE A 880 -11.15 18.15 45.88
CA PHE A 880 -11.93 18.36 44.66
C PHE A 880 -10.98 18.72 43.52
N LEU A 881 -11.12 18.07 42.37
CA LEU A 881 -10.26 18.25 41.21
C LEU A 881 -11.12 18.21 39.95
N GLY A 882 -10.98 19.18 39.05
CA GLY A 882 -11.81 19.21 37.86
C GLY A 882 -11.65 20.43 36.99
N LEU A 883 -12.51 20.55 35.98
CA LEU A 883 -12.62 21.70 35.11
C LEU A 883 -14.07 22.17 35.05
N TYR A 884 -14.27 23.47 34.84
CA TYR A 884 -15.58 24.03 34.55
C TYR A 884 -15.52 25.14 33.50
N LYS A 885 -16.67 25.39 32.90
CA LYS A 885 -16.95 26.53 32.01
C LYS A 885 -18.33 27.08 32.36
N ASP A 886 -18.40 28.37 32.67
CA ASP A 886 -19.65 29.01 33.12
C ASP A 886 -20.50 29.56 31.97
N GLU A 887 -19.88 29.87 30.83
CA GLU A 887 -20.57 30.45 29.67
C GLU A 887 -19.88 30.09 28.34
N GLN A 888 -20.61 30.27 27.25
CA GLN A 888 -20.12 30.09 25.88
C GLN A 888 -20.11 31.44 25.16
N ALA A 889 -18.96 31.78 24.56
CA ALA A 889 -18.83 32.95 23.72
C ALA A 889 -19.25 32.71 22.26
N ASN A 890 -18.89 31.56 21.69
CA ASN A 890 -19.19 31.23 20.30
C ASN A 890 -19.68 29.80 20.15
N ASN A 891 -20.56 29.58 19.16
CA ASN A 891 -20.95 28.24 18.73
C ASN A 891 -19.73 27.46 18.23
N GLU A 892 -19.79 26.14 18.38
CA GLU A 892 -18.79 25.14 17.96
C GLU A 892 -17.46 25.25 18.72
N ASP A 893 -17.51 25.82 19.92
CA ASP A 893 -16.38 25.76 20.84
C ASP A 893 -16.14 24.33 21.32
N TRP A 894 -14.91 24.04 21.74
CA TRP A 894 -14.48 22.67 21.90
C TRP A 894 -13.46 22.54 23.03
N VAL A 895 -13.65 21.53 23.87
CA VAL A 895 -12.76 21.17 24.96
C VAL A 895 -12.45 19.69 24.85
N VAL A 896 -11.17 19.36 24.97
CA VAL A 896 -10.70 17.98 25.12
C VAL A 896 -9.84 17.93 26.37
N VAL A 897 -10.10 16.94 27.23
CA VAL A 897 -9.46 16.76 28.53
C VAL A 897 -9.00 15.32 28.68
N ASP A 898 -7.77 15.14 29.15
CA ASP A 898 -7.21 13.85 29.48
C ASP A 898 -6.09 13.98 30.53
N ASN A 899 -5.56 12.84 30.99
CA ASN A 899 -4.33 12.73 31.74
C ASN A 899 -4.26 13.59 33.01
N PHE A 900 -5.26 13.47 33.90
CA PHE A 900 -5.17 14.03 35.24
C PHE A 900 -4.03 13.37 36.03
N ARG A 901 -3.21 14.17 36.69
CA ARG A 901 -2.08 13.71 37.50
C ARG A 901 -2.03 14.44 38.83
N LEU A 902 -1.53 13.74 39.83
CA LEU A 902 -1.31 14.29 41.17
C LEU A 902 0.08 13.87 41.66
N LYS A 903 0.94 14.85 41.93
CA LYS A 903 2.31 14.64 42.41
C LYS A 903 2.44 15.22 43.82
N TYR A 904 2.84 14.39 44.78
CA TYR A 904 2.89 14.73 46.20
C TYR A 904 4.32 15.07 46.66
N TYR A 905 4.48 16.17 47.39
CA TYR A 905 5.76 16.70 47.86
C TYR A 905 5.97 16.58 49.37
N GLY A 906 5.02 16.00 50.11
CA GLY A 906 5.13 15.81 51.55
C GLY A 906 4.59 16.97 52.38
N LYS A 907 4.17 16.68 53.61
CA LYS A 907 3.66 17.65 54.59
C LYS A 907 4.68 18.63 55.18
N ASN A 908 5.97 18.34 55.02
CA ASN A 908 7.04 19.18 55.56
C ASN A 908 7.64 20.12 54.49
N THR A 909 6.94 20.26 53.36
CA THR A 909 7.29 21.12 52.23
C THR A 909 6.29 22.28 52.17
N THR A 910 6.68 23.40 51.57
CA THR A 910 5.82 24.58 51.34
C THR A 910 5.54 24.79 49.86
N VAL A 911 4.45 25.49 49.53
CA VAL A 911 4.12 25.85 48.14
C VAL A 911 5.26 26.66 47.49
N ASP A 912 5.87 27.60 48.21
CA ASP A 912 6.99 28.41 47.71
C ASP A 912 8.22 27.56 47.37
N GLU A 913 8.51 26.51 48.14
CA GLU A 913 9.63 25.59 47.86
C GLU A 913 9.38 24.79 46.57
N VAL A 914 8.13 24.34 46.35
CA VAL A 914 7.76 23.64 45.11
C VAL A 914 7.78 24.59 43.92
N LEU A 915 7.16 25.78 44.03
CA LEU A 915 7.16 26.80 42.98
C LEU A 915 8.58 27.25 42.60
N SER A 916 9.52 27.28 43.55
CA SER A 916 10.93 27.61 43.26
C SER A 916 11.64 26.54 42.43
N GLY A 917 11.14 25.30 42.41
CA GLY A 917 11.66 24.18 41.63
C GLY A 917 10.87 23.86 40.37
N VAL A 918 9.70 24.48 40.17
CA VAL A 918 8.95 24.42 38.92
C VAL A 918 9.60 25.41 37.94
N GLU A 919 10.29 24.89 36.92
CA GLU A 919 10.67 25.73 35.77
C GLU A 919 9.37 26.08 35.03
N ASP A 920 9.06 27.38 34.89
CA ASP A 920 8.03 27.80 33.95
C ASP A 920 8.36 27.20 32.59
N ILE A 921 7.39 26.51 31.97
CA ILE A 921 7.44 26.21 30.54
C ILE A 921 7.16 27.53 29.81
N THR A 922 8.10 28.47 29.89
CA THR A 922 8.19 29.51 28.88
C THR A 922 8.61 28.82 27.61
N ILE A 923 7.71 28.77 26.61
CA ILE A 923 8.15 28.68 25.23
C ILE A 923 9.03 29.91 25.04
N ASP A 924 10.34 29.73 25.19
CA ASP A 924 11.28 30.82 25.02
C ASP A 924 11.22 31.15 23.52
N GLU A 925 10.45 32.18 23.15
CA GLU A 925 10.52 32.76 21.81
C GLU A 925 11.98 33.06 21.42
N ALA A 926 12.91 33.17 22.40
CA ALA A 926 14.33 33.31 22.16
C ALA A 926 15.04 32.04 21.63
N ASP A 927 14.54 30.82 21.85
CA ASP A 927 15.15 29.59 21.30
C ASP A 927 14.80 29.40 19.81
N ALA A 928 13.60 29.79 19.38
CA ALA A 928 13.27 29.94 17.95
C ALA A 928 14.12 31.03 17.26
N ASN A 929 14.70 31.96 18.03
CA ASN A 929 15.59 33.03 17.57
C ASN A 929 17.09 32.68 17.63
N LYS A 930 17.49 31.45 18.01
CA LYS A 930 18.92 31.03 18.01
C LYS A 930 19.36 30.42 16.69
N ASP A 931 18.45 30.07 15.78
CA ASP A 931 18.80 29.56 14.46
C ASP A 931 19.12 30.66 13.45
N ASN A 932 20.37 31.13 13.50
CA ASN A 932 20.88 32.13 12.57
C ASN A 932 21.08 31.62 11.13
N ARG A 933 20.75 30.36 10.82
CA ARG A 933 20.75 29.86 9.44
C ARG A 933 19.65 30.56 8.64
N ILE A 934 19.95 30.83 7.38
CA ILE A 934 19.05 31.54 6.46
C ILE A 934 18.60 30.51 5.43
N PHE A 935 17.32 30.43 5.14
CA PHE A 935 16.76 29.52 4.13
C PHE A 935 16.15 30.31 2.98
N ASN A 936 16.15 29.77 1.77
CA ASN A 936 15.30 30.30 0.70
C ASN A 936 13.85 29.80 0.88
N LEU A 937 12.92 30.26 0.03
CA LEU A 937 11.52 29.82 0.06
C LEU A 937 11.32 28.31 -0.20
N ASN A 938 12.36 27.60 -0.67
CA ASN A 938 12.34 26.16 -0.91
C ASN A 938 12.98 25.38 0.26
N GLY A 939 13.23 26.01 1.40
CA GLY A 939 13.79 25.34 2.58
C GLY A 939 15.29 24.99 2.50
N ILE A 940 16.01 25.48 1.50
CA ILE A 940 17.45 25.23 1.34
C ILE A 940 18.26 26.22 2.18
N GLU A 941 19.19 25.74 3.01
CA GLU A 941 20.10 26.59 3.79
C GLU A 941 21.06 27.39 2.87
N VAL A 942 21.08 28.71 3.04
CA VAL A 942 21.89 29.69 2.32
C VAL A 942 22.78 30.45 3.30
N LYS A 943 24.10 30.21 3.26
CA LYS A 943 25.06 30.84 4.21
C LYS A 943 25.16 32.37 4.09
N ASN A 944 24.86 32.93 2.93
CA ASN A 944 24.84 34.39 2.67
C ASN A 944 23.95 34.69 1.45
N PRO A 945 22.79 35.33 1.62
CA PRO A 945 21.89 35.63 0.51
C PRO A 945 22.42 36.82 -0.32
N THR A 946 23.07 36.54 -1.44
CA THR A 946 23.62 37.55 -2.37
C THR A 946 22.80 37.74 -3.64
N VAL A 947 21.71 36.98 -3.78
CA VAL A 947 20.79 37.03 -4.94
C VAL A 947 19.49 37.72 -4.49
N PRO A 948 18.89 38.60 -5.31
CA PRO A 948 17.59 39.18 -4.98
C PRO A 948 16.53 38.11 -4.76
N GLY A 949 15.80 38.16 -3.63
CA GLY A 949 14.83 37.12 -3.27
C GLY A 949 14.29 37.25 -1.85
N ILE A 950 13.33 36.37 -1.53
CA ILE A 950 12.75 36.23 -0.19
C ILE A 950 13.48 35.09 0.54
N TYR A 951 13.92 35.37 1.75
CA TYR A 951 14.64 34.44 2.61
C TYR A 951 13.97 34.35 3.98
N ILE A 952 14.18 33.24 4.68
CA ILE A 952 13.63 32.96 6.00
C ILE A 952 14.79 32.83 6.98
N GLN A 953 14.74 33.54 8.11
CA GLN A 953 15.69 33.40 9.22
C GLN A 953 14.91 33.56 10.51
N ASN A 954 15.11 32.67 11.49
CA ASN A 954 14.36 32.66 12.76
C ASN A 954 12.84 32.75 12.55
N GLY A 955 12.29 31.99 11.58
CA GLY A 955 10.86 32.00 11.24
C GLY A 955 10.34 33.28 10.60
N LYS A 956 11.19 34.29 10.31
CA LYS A 956 10.78 35.58 9.73
C LYS A 956 11.29 35.73 8.30
N LYS A 957 10.41 36.21 7.41
CA LYS A 957 10.74 36.51 6.00
C LYS A 957 11.50 37.84 5.91
N PHE A 958 12.59 37.89 5.15
CA PHE A 958 13.29 39.12 4.78
C PHE A 958 13.67 39.13 3.30
N ILE A 959 13.79 40.33 2.73
CA ILE A 959 14.04 40.52 1.29
C ILE A 959 15.47 41.02 1.10
N VAL A 960 16.23 40.31 0.28
CA VAL A 960 17.47 40.83 -0.31
C VAL A 960 17.11 41.46 -1.66
N LYS A 961 17.50 42.73 -1.85
CA LYS A 961 17.19 43.53 -3.04
C LYS A 961 18.31 43.52 -4.05
#